data_AF-A0ABD2LGF2-F1
#
_entry.id   AF-A0ABD2LGF2-F1
#
_cell.length_a   1.000
_cell.length_b   1.000
_cell.length_c   1.000
_cell.angle_alpha   90.00
_cell.angle_beta   90.00
_cell.angle_gamma   90.00
#
_symmetry.space_group_name_H-M   'P 1'
#
loop_
_entity.id
_entity.type
_entity.pdbx_description
1 polymer ?
#
loop_
_entity_poly.entity_id
_entity_poly.type
_entity_poly.pdbx_seq_one_letter_code
_entity_poly.pdbx_strand_id
1 'polypeptide(L)'
;MHSPINAGKKTDCGGGGSSKKRKCDGINGNNADDDIGTTAVETAANGTKKDGIGGEHEQNTTHSEFDSRTEQGSAVQYFQFYGSLFQQQNMLQDFTRTATYQRAIFDNWHDFRGKVVLDVGAGTGILSFFAAQVGAKRVYAVEASSMSAHCKQLVDANGFSSVIVVLSAKIEEVELPEQVDVIVSEPMGYMLVNERMLESFMYARKFLRPGGRMFPTRADLHLALFTDDALYAEQQQRAAFWAQQTFHGVALGVLQEPALDELFRQPVVDAWSGAILASPSVKWTVNFERDPVERLHRIQIPFTMNVKRSCHVHGLASWFDVAFDGTNGRTVWLSTAPTEPLTHWYQVRCLIKRPMLVLTGQDVRGSLEMVANDKQSYDMELEMYTDGAATATTDHDDSGGASQQQHHHQRNVLDLKMPYFRYTGQPVAPPPGAHADCPSDQLNLAVNNFLAGGAAGGGMGHQQHQQEEEQEDHEGEQQRRQQRQQYKHHHLQQQQMMHAMKRQQHHHQQQQQHHHLASCQQAAAENDEHQQTMQQQQQQNGFDANTGVRLPNVNELLAGGGGRRSKTVTRMEADDETQNFAALVMVAEIQEKLDEQKTVVQAHQAPPADDAFHYFSYGSNLLTERIHVHITGAEFVTAALLPDFELTFFDRSERWQGAIASVERKPSARVWGCVWRVSNALATVLDAQECGYHRMDVNVLLVDPDSVADPSILPTSMLCRTYQYSNPGRQHNCPSPHYKHVIVTGAREHHLPSVYIESLINNVPTNGYRGPITLKLQAIQHLNDDTTANNNTNADAVLIENDENVQQQQPPQNKNNDDVNGDGVVVLVENESKAMDVN
;
A
#
# COMPACT_ATOMS: atom_id res chain seq x y z
N MET A 1 17.83 -64.55 19.95
CA MET A 1 19.10 -64.62 20.70
C MET A 1 19.23 -63.33 21.48
N HIS A 2 19.65 -63.25 22.74
CA HIS A 2 19.68 -64.15 23.89
C HIS A 2 20.22 -63.27 25.03
N SER A 3 19.55 -63.27 26.19
CA SER A 3 20.06 -62.66 27.43
C SER A 3 21.29 -63.43 27.99
N PRO A 4 21.95 -62.95 29.07
CA PRO A 4 21.48 -63.21 30.45
C PRO A 4 21.23 -61.90 31.24
N ILE A 5 20.35 -61.78 32.24
CA ILE A 5 19.69 -62.65 33.25
C ILE A 5 20.30 -62.58 34.67
N ASN A 6 19.46 -62.04 35.57
CA ASN A 6 19.42 -62.04 37.03
C ASN A 6 20.06 -63.23 37.80
N ALA A 7 20.54 -62.96 39.03
CA ALA A 7 19.77 -63.23 40.29
C ALA A 7 20.58 -62.91 41.58
N GLY A 8 19.93 -62.38 42.65
CA GLY A 8 20.66 -61.82 43.81
C GLY A 8 19.98 -61.72 45.20
N LYS A 9 18.93 -62.50 45.51
CA LYS A 9 18.41 -62.80 46.88
C LYS A 9 18.15 -61.67 47.92
N LYS A 10 16.86 -61.48 48.24
CA LYS A 10 16.23 -61.54 49.60
C LYS A 10 16.75 -60.70 50.80
N THR A 11 15.86 -59.83 51.31
CA THR A 11 15.30 -59.73 52.70
C THR A 11 16.22 -59.96 53.93
N ASP A 12 16.13 -59.23 55.04
CA ASP A 12 14.96 -58.55 55.64
C ASP A 12 15.34 -57.54 56.78
N CYS A 13 14.33 -56.97 57.46
CA CYS A 13 14.31 -56.35 58.80
C CYS A 13 14.85 -54.91 59.01
N GLY A 14 14.12 -54.14 59.83
CA GLY A 14 14.65 -52.99 60.60
C GLY A 14 13.89 -51.66 60.41
N GLY A 15 12.89 -51.37 61.26
CA GLY A 15 12.12 -50.12 61.21
C GLY A 15 12.28 -49.21 62.44
N GLY A 16 11.98 -47.91 62.28
CA GLY A 16 11.98 -46.88 63.32
C GLY A 16 12.56 -45.54 62.85
N GLY A 17 12.08 -44.37 63.28
CA GLY A 17 10.93 -44.13 64.16
C GLY A 17 10.68 -42.66 64.52
N SER A 18 9.84 -41.98 63.73
CA SER A 18 8.96 -40.84 64.08
C SER A 18 9.44 -39.69 65.01
N SER A 19 9.47 -38.48 64.42
CA SER A 19 8.88 -37.22 64.93
C SER A 19 9.21 -36.69 66.34
N LYS A 20 9.59 -35.40 66.41
CA LYS A 20 8.87 -34.29 67.11
C LYS A 20 9.45 -32.92 66.64
N LYS A 21 8.69 -31.83 66.46
CA LYS A 21 7.82 -31.05 67.41
C LYS A 21 8.65 -30.48 68.58
N ARG A 22 8.36 -29.35 69.25
CA ARG A 22 7.14 -28.53 69.54
C ARG A 22 7.64 -27.19 70.19
N LYS A 23 6.89 -26.18 70.70
CA LYS A 23 5.48 -25.75 70.89
C LYS A 23 5.57 -24.20 71.16
N CYS A 24 4.63 -23.31 70.83
CA CYS A 24 3.53 -22.81 71.69
C CYS A 24 3.04 -21.46 71.09
N ASP A 25 1.81 -20.93 71.25
CA ASP A 25 0.44 -21.38 71.58
C ASP A 25 -0.50 -20.14 71.37
N GLY A 26 -1.83 -20.20 71.24
CA GLY A 26 -2.82 -21.29 71.26
C GLY A 26 -4.27 -20.74 71.31
N ILE A 27 -5.21 -21.50 71.89
CA ILE A 27 -6.59 -21.10 72.31
C ILE A 27 -7.68 -20.95 71.20
N ASN A 28 -8.27 -22.11 70.84
CA ASN A 28 -9.71 -22.49 70.79
C ASN A 28 -10.82 -21.63 70.10
N GLY A 29 -11.80 -22.31 69.45
CA GLY A 29 -13.01 -21.67 68.88
C GLY A 29 -14.27 -22.56 68.67
N ASN A 30 -14.17 -23.67 67.92
CA ASN A 30 -15.19 -24.74 67.69
C ASN A 30 -16.44 -24.50 66.77
N ASN A 31 -16.93 -25.63 66.21
CA ASN A 31 -18.25 -25.93 65.57
C ASN A 31 -18.54 -25.38 64.14
N ALA A 32 -19.32 -26.04 63.25
CA ALA A 32 -19.69 -27.47 63.09
C ALA A 32 -20.40 -27.74 61.73
N ASP A 33 -20.08 -28.89 61.11
CA ASP A 33 -20.90 -29.87 60.36
C ASP A 33 -21.73 -29.55 59.06
N ASP A 34 -21.49 -30.43 58.06
CA ASP A 34 -22.40 -31.19 57.16
C ASP A 34 -23.18 -30.65 55.92
N ASP A 35 -22.60 -30.94 54.73
CA ASP A 35 -22.98 -32.01 53.76
C ASP A 35 -24.05 -31.86 52.62
N ILE A 36 -23.83 -32.66 51.56
CA ILE A 36 -24.67 -33.10 50.41
C ILE A 36 -25.36 -32.07 49.48
N GLY A 37 -24.85 -32.01 48.23
CA GLY A 37 -25.54 -32.47 47.00
C GLY A 37 -26.83 -31.79 46.51
N THR A 38 -26.81 -31.32 45.25
CA THR A 38 -27.97 -30.69 44.58
C THR A 38 -28.40 -31.42 43.31
N THR A 39 -29.68 -31.79 43.23
CA THR A 39 -30.41 -32.09 41.99
C THR A 39 -31.52 -31.06 41.79
N ALA A 40 -31.92 -30.83 40.54
CA ALA A 40 -32.85 -29.75 40.17
C ALA A 40 -34.33 -30.08 40.49
N VAL A 41 -35.14 -29.03 40.69
CA VAL A 41 -36.38 -28.77 39.91
C VAL A 41 -36.94 -27.36 40.26
N GLU A 42 -37.76 -26.84 39.34
CA GLU A 42 -38.37 -25.51 39.30
C GLU A 42 -39.27 -25.15 40.50
N THR A 43 -39.44 -23.84 40.77
CA THR A 43 -40.79 -23.21 40.76
C THR A 43 -40.70 -21.69 40.69
N ALA A 44 -41.79 -21.03 40.27
CA ALA A 44 -41.78 -19.61 39.88
C ALA A 44 -42.38 -18.66 40.93
N ALA A 45 -41.98 -17.38 40.84
CA ALA A 45 -42.70 -16.23 41.39
C ALA A 45 -42.90 -15.19 40.26
N ASN A 46 -44.01 -14.44 40.29
CA ASN A 46 -44.55 -13.80 39.09
C ASN A 46 -44.89 -12.31 39.29
N GLY A 47 -44.58 -11.49 38.29
CA GLY A 47 -45.33 -10.28 37.97
C GLY A 47 -44.82 -8.94 38.52
N THR A 48 -44.33 -8.09 37.62
CA THR A 48 -45.16 -6.95 37.18
C THR A 48 -44.72 -6.46 35.80
N LYS A 49 -45.68 -6.22 34.90
CA LYS A 49 -45.43 -5.66 33.57
C LYS A 49 -45.40 -4.13 33.60
N LYS A 50 -44.61 -3.55 32.70
CA LYS A 50 -45.04 -2.38 31.91
C LYS A 50 -44.84 -2.73 30.44
N ASP A 51 -45.91 -2.71 29.66
CA ASP A 51 -45.85 -2.93 28.22
C ASP A 51 -45.36 -1.64 27.52
N GLY A 52 -44.44 -1.80 26.57
CA GLY A 52 -43.92 -0.73 25.72
C GLY A 52 -43.61 -1.32 24.33
N ILE A 53 -44.17 -0.72 23.29
CA ILE A 53 -44.13 -1.30 21.93
C ILE A 53 -42.93 -0.73 21.17
N GLY A 54 -42.05 -1.62 20.70
CA GLY A 54 -40.82 -1.28 19.98
C GLY A 54 -40.03 -2.53 19.65
N GLY A 55 -40.56 -3.36 18.75
CA GLY A 55 -39.90 -4.59 18.32
C GLY A 55 -38.85 -4.31 17.24
N GLU A 56 -37.66 -3.88 17.63
CA GLU A 56 -36.49 -3.97 16.76
C GLU A 56 -36.03 -5.43 16.68
N HIS A 57 -35.73 -5.91 15.48
CA HIS A 57 -35.04 -7.19 15.32
C HIS A 57 -33.59 -7.00 15.77
N GLU A 58 -33.24 -7.51 16.95
CA GLU A 58 -31.84 -7.80 17.26
C GLU A 58 -31.30 -8.74 16.17
N GLN A 59 -30.54 -8.18 15.24
CA GLN A 59 -29.71 -8.98 14.35
C GLN A 59 -28.70 -9.67 15.26
N ASN A 60 -28.76 -11.01 15.29
CA ASN A 60 -27.84 -11.83 16.07
C ASN A 60 -26.46 -11.81 15.39
N THR A 61 -25.77 -10.67 15.48
CA THR A 61 -24.46 -10.45 14.89
C THR A 61 -23.47 -11.39 15.54
N THR A 62 -23.06 -12.41 14.80
CA THR A 62 -22.02 -13.36 15.20
C THR A 62 -20.73 -12.59 15.44
N HIS A 63 -20.40 -12.35 16.71
CA HIS A 63 -19.26 -11.52 17.08
C HIS A 63 -17.97 -12.15 16.55
N SER A 64 -17.32 -11.50 15.59
CA SER A 64 -16.07 -11.98 15.02
C SER A 64 -14.97 -12.00 16.07
N GLU A 65 -14.09 -13.00 16.02
CA GLU A 65 -12.93 -13.07 16.90
C GLU A 65 -11.95 -11.91 16.61
N PHE A 66 -11.85 -11.50 15.34
CA PHE A 66 -11.11 -10.30 14.92
C PHE A 66 -11.66 -9.04 15.59
N ASP A 67 -12.97 -8.84 15.56
CA ASP A 67 -13.63 -7.66 16.12
C ASP A 67 -13.63 -7.69 17.66
N SER A 68 -13.49 -8.86 18.28
CA SER A 68 -13.35 -8.98 19.74
C SER A 68 -11.99 -8.57 20.29
N ARG A 69 -10.97 -8.51 19.42
CA ARG A 69 -9.57 -8.25 19.77
C ARG A 69 -8.98 -6.98 19.13
N THR A 70 -9.79 -6.22 18.40
CA THR A 70 -9.35 -5.10 17.54
C THR A 70 -10.26 -3.88 17.67
N GLU A 71 -9.69 -2.70 17.85
CA GLU A 71 -10.45 -1.44 17.79
C GLU A 71 -10.92 -1.16 16.35
N GLN A 72 -12.22 -0.89 16.17
CA GLN A 72 -12.83 -0.62 14.86
C GLN A 72 -12.10 0.48 14.07
N GLY A 73 -11.60 1.51 14.74
CA GLY A 73 -10.81 2.59 14.10
C GLY A 73 -9.51 2.09 13.49
N SER A 74 -8.78 1.20 14.18
CA SER A 74 -7.57 0.56 13.65
C SER A 74 -7.92 -0.41 12.51
N ALA A 75 -8.96 -1.24 12.68
CA ALA A 75 -9.40 -2.20 11.67
C ALA A 75 -9.70 -1.54 10.31
N VAL A 76 -10.44 -0.43 10.32
CA VAL A 76 -10.77 0.32 9.10
C VAL A 76 -9.51 0.89 8.44
N GLN A 77 -8.61 1.51 9.21
CA GLN A 77 -7.34 2.05 8.68
C GLN A 77 -6.46 0.94 8.08
N TYR A 78 -6.38 -0.21 8.75
CA TYR A 78 -5.61 -1.38 8.32
C TYR A 78 -6.11 -1.93 6.97
N PHE A 79 -7.41 -2.20 6.83
CA PHE A 79 -7.95 -2.72 5.56
C PHE A 79 -7.97 -1.65 4.45
N GLN A 80 -8.06 -0.36 4.77
CA GLN A 80 -7.88 0.72 3.79
C GLN A 80 -6.43 0.80 3.28
N PHE A 81 -5.44 0.64 4.16
CA PHE A 81 -4.02 0.61 3.79
C PHE A 81 -3.71 -0.57 2.83
N TYR A 82 -4.14 -1.78 3.18
CA TYR A 82 -3.91 -2.97 2.36
C TYR A 82 -4.79 -3.05 1.10
N GLY A 83 -5.92 -2.33 1.08
CA GLY A 83 -6.73 -2.09 -0.11
C GLY A 83 -6.07 -1.16 -1.15
N SER A 84 -4.92 -0.56 -0.84
CA SER A 84 -4.17 0.29 -1.79
C SER A 84 -3.24 -0.52 -2.69
N LEU A 85 -3.43 -0.38 -4.01
CA LEU A 85 -2.53 -0.95 -5.02
C LEU A 85 -1.07 -0.49 -4.86
N PHE A 86 -0.82 0.69 -4.28
CA PHE A 86 0.54 1.18 -4.02
C PHE A 86 1.24 0.36 -2.93
N GLN A 87 0.54 -0.02 -1.85
CA GLN A 87 1.14 -0.85 -0.80
C GLN A 87 1.34 -2.29 -1.27
N GLN A 88 0.40 -2.82 -2.06
CA GLN A 88 0.59 -4.09 -2.75
C GLN A 88 1.79 -4.04 -3.71
N GLN A 89 1.99 -2.93 -4.44
CA GLN A 89 3.17 -2.74 -5.29
C GLN A 89 4.47 -2.75 -4.46
N ASN A 90 4.53 -2.02 -3.35
CA ASN A 90 5.71 -2.00 -2.46
C ASN A 90 6.06 -3.42 -1.99
N MET A 91 5.06 -4.18 -1.53
CA MET A 91 5.19 -5.58 -1.10
C MET A 91 5.60 -6.55 -2.23
N LEU A 92 5.21 -6.28 -3.47
CA LEU A 92 5.58 -7.08 -4.65
C LEU A 92 6.94 -6.69 -5.26
N GLN A 93 7.40 -5.45 -5.03
CA GLN A 93 8.72 -4.98 -5.45
C GLN A 93 9.84 -5.38 -4.47
N ASP A 94 9.50 -5.81 -3.25
CA ASP A 94 10.39 -6.62 -2.42
C ASP A 94 10.62 -7.98 -3.08
N PHE A 95 11.65 -8.04 -3.92
CA PHE A 95 12.07 -9.24 -4.64
C PHE A 95 12.52 -10.34 -3.68
N THR A 96 13.20 -10.00 -2.58
CA THR A 96 13.69 -10.95 -1.58
C THR A 96 12.53 -11.71 -0.94
N ARG A 97 11.48 -10.98 -0.51
CA ARG A 97 10.20 -11.54 -0.05
C ARG A 97 9.55 -12.41 -1.14
N THR A 98 9.20 -11.80 -2.28
CA THR A 98 8.34 -12.44 -3.28
C THR A 98 9.01 -13.66 -3.94
N ALA A 99 10.30 -13.58 -4.28
CA ALA A 99 11.04 -14.69 -4.87
C ALA A 99 11.32 -15.80 -3.86
N THR A 100 11.50 -15.50 -2.57
CA THR A 100 11.67 -16.54 -1.54
C THR A 100 10.38 -17.31 -1.29
N TYR A 101 9.22 -16.63 -1.27
CA TYR A 101 7.92 -17.30 -1.25
C TYR A 101 7.70 -18.17 -2.49
N GLN A 102 8.03 -17.67 -3.68
CA GLN A 102 7.97 -18.48 -4.90
C GLN A 102 8.88 -19.72 -4.80
N ARG A 103 10.14 -19.55 -4.37
CA ARG A 103 11.09 -20.65 -4.16
C ARG A 103 10.56 -21.67 -3.15
N ALA A 104 10.04 -21.22 -2.01
CA ALA A 104 9.48 -22.09 -0.98
C ALA A 104 8.35 -22.98 -1.50
N ILE A 105 7.46 -22.43 -2.33
CA ILE A 105 6.34 -23.17 -2.95
C ILE A 105 6.84 -24.10 -4.07
N PHE A 106 7.80 -23.65 -4.90
CA PHE A 106 8.30 -24.39 -6.06
C PHE A 106 9.24 -25.53 -5.69
N ASP A 107 10.20 -25.33 -4.77
CA ASP A 107 11.09 -26.41 -4.29
C ASP A 107 10.33 -27.50 -3.52
N ASN A 108 9.16 -27.15 -2.97
CA ASN A 108 8.28 -28.03 -2.21
C ASN A 108 6.96 -28.34 -2.95
N TRP A 109 6.95 -28.31 -4.29
CA TRP A 109 5.76 -28.53 -5.12
C TRP A 109 4.94 -29.79 -4.75
N HIS A 110 5.59 -30.81 -4.18
CA HIS A 110 4.93 -32.02 -3.66
C HIS A 110 3.84 -31.74 -2.62
N ASP A 111 4.01 -30.69 -1.81
CA ASP A 111 3.05 -30.29 -0.77
C ASP A 111 1.83 -29.55 -1.34
N PHE A 112 1.93 -29.04 -2.58
CA PHE A 112 0.88 -28.23 -3.23
C PHE A 112 0.20 -28.97 -4.40
N ARG A 113 0.90 -29.85 -5.13
CA ARG A 113 0.38 -30.46 -6.36
C ARG A 113 -0.78 -31.42 -6.10
N GLY A 114 -1.91 -31.18 -6.76
CA GLY A 114 -3.16 -31.93 -6.56
C GLY A 114 -3.86 -31.64 -5.23
N LYS A 115 -3.37 -30.65 -4.47
CA LYS A 115 -3.82 -30.35 -3.11
C LYS A 115 -4.78 -29.16 -3.06
N VAL A 116 -5.51 -29.04 -1.94
CA VAL A 116 -6.35 -27.88 -1.64
C VAL A 116 -5.56 -26.92 -0.76
N VAL A 117 -5.48 -25.66 -1.14
CA VAL A 117 -4.69 -24.63 -0.45
C VAL A 117 -5.61 -23.52 0.07
N LEU A 118 -5.28 -22.93 1.21
CA LEU A 118 -5.85 -21.70 1.72
C LEU A 118 -4.76 -20.62 1.74
N ASP A 119 -5.04 -19.46 1.15
CA ASP A 119 -4.17 -18.28 1.13
C ASP A 119 -4.85 -17.20 2.00
N VAL A 120 -4.24 -16.85 3.14
CA VAL A 120 -4.84 -16.01 4.20
C VAL A 120 -4.27 -14.59 4.14
N GLY A 121 -5.13 -13.60 3.89
CA GLY A 121 -4.68 -12.24 3.58
C GLY A 121 -4.02 -12.20 2.20
N ALA A 122 -4.70 -12.78 1.21
CA ALA A 122 -4.11 -13.08 -0.09
C ALA A 122 -3.65 -11.83 -0.87
N GLY A 123 -4.13 -10.63 -0.52
CA GLY A 123 -3.80 -9.38 -1.20
C GLY A 123 -4.16 -9.46 -2.69
N THR A 124 -3.17 -9.30 -3.56
CA THR A 124 -3.31 -9.47 -5.03
C THR A 124 -3.42 -10.93 -5.50
N GLY A 125 -3.36 -11.92 -4.59
CA GLY A 125 -3.39 -13.35 -4.89
C GLY A 125 -2.06 -13.95 -5.34
N ILE A 126 -0.93 -13.26 -5.12
CA ILE A 126 0.38 -13.68 -5.65
C ILE A 126 0.82 -15.08 -5.15
N LEU A 127 0.55 -15.41 -3.89
CA LEU A 127 0.86 -16.73 -3.32
C LEU A 127 -0.09 -17.81 -3.87
N SER A 128 -1.38 -17.48 -4.02
CA SER A 128 -2.35 -18.31 -4.75
C SER A 128 -1.92 -18.63 -6.19
N PHE A 129 -1.35 -17.66 -6.93
CA PHE A 129 -0.80 -17.94 -8.26
C PHE A 129 0.39 -18.89 -8.21
N PHE A 130 1.32 -18.74 -7.26
CA PHE A 130 2.43 -19.67 -7.11
C PHE A 130 1.95 -21.10 -6.78
N ALA A 131 0.97 -21.23 -5.87
CA ALA A 131 0.35 -22.51 -5.54
C ALA A 131 -0.37 -23.16 -6.74
N ALA A 132 -1.07 -22.35 -7.55
CA ALA A 132 -1.72 -22.84 -8.76
C ALA A 132 -0.71 -23.24 -9.86
N GLN A 133 0.41 -22.50 -10.01
CA GLN A 133 1.48 -22.79 -10.98
C GLN A 133 2.17 -24.14 -10.71
N VAL A 134 2.36 -24.53 -9.44
CA VAL A 134 2.87 -25.86 -9.07
C VAL A 134 1.78 -26.96 -9.11
N GLY A 135 0.56 -26.62 -9.53
CA GLY A 135 -0.52 -27.55 -9.83
C GLY A 135 -1.44 -27.88 -8.66
N ALA A 136 -1.75 -26.92 -7.78
CA ALA A 136 -2.82 -27.07 -6.80
C ALA A 136 -4.17 -27.43 -7.47
N LYS A 137 -4.95 -28.29 -6.80
CA LYS A 137 -6.32 -28.69 -7.23
C LYS A 137 -7.31 -27.54 -7.04
N ARG A 138 -7.11 -26.75 -5.99
CA ARG A 138 -7.93 -25.60 -5.61
C ARG A 138 -7.10 -24.68 -4.70
N VAL A 139 -7.28 -23.37 -4.82
CA VAL A 139 -6.82 -22.40 -3.83
C VAL A 139 -8.01 -21.54 -3.40
N TYR A 140 -8.21 -21.37 -2.09
CA TYR A 140 -9.11 -20.36 -1.54
C TYR A 140 -8.29 -19.13 -1.17
N ALA A 141 -8.47 -18.02 -1.87
CA ALA A 141 -7.80 -16.76 -1.61
C ALA A 141 -8.71 -15.89 -0.74
N VAL A 142 -8.46 -15.86 0.57
CA VAL A 142 -9.25 -15.07 1.53
C VAL A 142 -8.58 -13.70 1.71
N GLU A 143 -9.31 -12.65 1.37
CA GLU A 143 -8.86 -11.26 1.44
C GLU A 143 -9.99 -10.38 1.98
N ALA A 144 -9.72 -9.57 2.99
CA ALA A 144 -10.75 -8.79 3.69
C ALA A 144 -10.88 -7.34 3.20
N SER A 145 -9.84 -6.79 2.56
CA SER A 145 -9.85 -5.46 1.96
C SER A 145 -10.50 -5.45 0.57
N SER A 146 -10.68 -4.24 0.02
CA SER A 146 -11.08 -4.03 -1.37
C SER A 146 -10.13 -4.66 -2.41
N MET A 147 -8.93 -5.09 -2.00
CA MET A 147 -7.98 -5.78 -2.88
C MET A 147 -8.52 -7.12 -3.41
N SER A 148 -9.51 -7.72 -2.74
CA SER A 148 -10.20 -8.94 -3.21
C SER A 148 -10.77 -8.78 -4.62
N ALA A 149 -11.23 -7.58 -5.00
CA ALA A 149 -11.73 -7.27 -6.34
C ALA A 149 -10.62 -7.31 -7.40
N HIS A 150 -9.44 -6.74 -7.09
CA HIS A 150 -8.28 -6.77 -7.98
C HIS A 150 -7.64 -8.16 -8.05
N CYS A 151 -7.60 -8.89 -6.94
CA CYS A 151 -7.22 -10.30 -6.90
C CYS A 151 -8.08 -11.12 -7.88
N LYS A 152 -9.41 -10.96 -7.83
CA LYS A 152 -10.32 -11.61 -8.76
C LYS A 152 -10.07 -11.21 -10.22
N GLN A 153 -9.89 -9.91 -10.50
CA GLN A 153 -9.54 -9.42 -11.85
C GLN A 153 -8.25 -10.07 -12.38
N LEU A 154 -7.23 -10.24 -11.53
CA LEU A 154 -5.99 -10.94 -11.90
C LEU A 154 -6.22 -12.44 -12.14
N VAL A 155 -7.04 -13.10 -11.32
CA VAL A 155 -7.36 -14.53 -11.46
C VAL A 155 -8.06 -14.81 -12.78
N ASP A 156 -9.05 -13.98 -13.12
CA ASP A 156 -9.79 -14.05 -14.38
C ASP A 156 -8.89 -13.72 -15.60
N ALA A 157 -8.09 -12.65 -15.52
CA ALA A 157 -7.19 -12.24 -16.61
C ALA A 157 -6.06 -13.23 -16.90
N ASN A 158 -5.63 -14.03 -15.90
CA ASN A 158 -4.60 -15.07 -16.07
C ASN A 158 -5.19 -16.47 -16.28
N GLY A 159 -6.52 -16.62 -16.40
CA GLY A 159 -7.19 -17.89 -16.70
C GLY A 159 -7.18 -18.91 -15.56
N PHE A 160 -7.01 -18.48 -14.30
CA PHE A 160 -6.91 -19.36 -13.13
C PHE A 160 -8.24 -19.55 -12.37
N SER A 161 -9.36 -18.98 -12.84
CA SER A 161 -10.67 -19.01 -12.16
C SER A 161 -11.27 -20.41 -11.94
N SER A 162 -10.75 -21.45 -12.61
CA SER A 162 -11.11 -22.85 -12.36
C SER A 162 -10.36 -23.49 -11.19
N VAL A 163 -9.34 -22.81 -10.64
CA VAL A 163 -8.46 -23.28 -9.56
C VAL A 163 -8.52 -22.34 -8.35
N ILE A 164 -8.38 -21.03 -8.57
CA ILE A 164 -8.33 -20.02 -7.51
C ILE A 164 -9.74 -19.44 -7.31
N VAL A 165 -10.23 -19.51 -6.07
CA VAL A 165 -11.53 -18.99 -5.63
C VAL A 165 -11.29 -17.86 -4.64
N VAL A 166 -11.58 -16.63 -5.03
CA VAL A 166 -11.40 -15.44 -4.18
C VAL A 166 -12.62 -15.24 -3.28
N LEU A 167 -12.38 -15.07 -1.98
CA LEU A 167 -13.38 -14.89 -0.93
C LEU A 167 -13.13 -13.56 -0.21
N SER A 168 -14.09 -12.64 -0.29
CA SER A 168 -13.94 -11.26 0.23
C SER A 168 -14.47 -11.14 1.67
N ALA A 169 -13.68 -11.56 2.67
CA ALA A 169 -14.05 -11.58 4.09
C ALA A 169 -12.83 -11.72 5.03
N LYS A 170 -13.01 -11.49 6.34
CA LYS A 170 -12.01 -11.85 7.37
C LYS A 170 -11.97 -13.37 7.54
N ILE A 171 -10.81 -13.96 7.82
CA ILE A 171 -10.67 -15.43 7.93
C ILE A 171 -11.40 -16.01 9.15
N GLU A 172 -11.64 -15.16 10.14
CA GLU A 172 -12.48 -15.39 11.31
C GLU A 172 -13.96 -15.65 10.92
N GLU A 173 -14.46 -14.98 9.89
CA GLU A 173 -15.86 -14.98 9.42
C GLU A 173 -16.16 -15.96 8.27
N VAL A 174 -15.14 -16.52 7.62
CA VAL A 174 -15.29 -17.43 6.49
C VAL A 174 -15.77 -18.83 6.92
N GLU A 175 -16.61 -19.46 6.09
CA GLU A 175 -16.80 -20.91 6.03
C GLU A 175 -16.18 -21.47 4.74
N LEU A 176 -15.50 -22.62 4.82
CA LEU A 176 -14.93 -23.32 3.66
C LEU A 176 -15.61 -24.68 3.47
N PRO A 177 -15.91 -25.11 2.23
CA PRO A 177 -16.65 -26.36 1.97
C PRO A 177 -15.79 -27.64 2.01
N GLU A 178 -14.45 -27.54 2.12
CA GLU A 178 -13.57 -28.70 2.36
C GLU A 178 -12.30 -28.30 3.13
N GLN A 179 -11.80 -29.15 4.03
CA GLN A 179 -10.53 -28.92 4.77
C GLN A 179 -9.34 -28.87 3.80
N VAL A 180 -8.38 -27.97 4.03
CA VAL A 180 -7.21 -27.77 3.17
C VAL A 180 -6.04 -28.69 3.52
N ASP A 181 -5.12 -28.89 2.57
CA ASP A 181 -3.83 -29.56 2.76
C ASP A 181 -2.77 -28.61 3.34
N VAL A 182 -2.77 -27.36 2.87
CA VAL A 182 -1.76 -26.36 3.17
C VAL A 182 -2.44 -25.01 3.43
N ILE A 183 -1.99 -24.31 4.46
CA ILE A 183 -2.26 -22.88 4.62
C ILE A 183 -0.98 -22.12 4.25
N VAL A 184 -1.11 -21.18 3.32
CA VAL A 184 -0.08 -20.20 2.98
C VAL A 184 -0.55 -18.80 3.40
N SER A 185 0.36 -17.94 3.79
CA SER A 185 0.09 -16.54 4.10
C SER A 185 1.41 -15.78 4.10
N GLU A 186 1.34 -14.45 4.03
CA GLU A 186 2.43 -13.57 4.45
C GLU A 186 1.91 -12.68 5.60
N PRO A 187 2.05 -13.14 6.86
CA PRO A 187 1.47 -12.50 8.03
C PRO A 187 2.48 -11.74 8.93
N MET A 188 3.69 -11.44 8.45
CA MET A 188 4.76 -10.88 9.28
C MET A 188 4.77 -9.35 9.29
N GLY A 189 4.71 -8.75 10.48
CA GLY A 189 4.92 -7.31 10.68
C GLY A 189 6.33 -6.97 11.17
N TYR A 190 6.56 -5.70 11.51
CA TYR A 190 7.76 -5.28 12.26
C TYR A 190 7.93 -6.07 13.56
N MET A 191 9.18 -6.41 13.90
CA MET A 191 9.53 -7.36 14.98
C MET A 191 8.74 -8.68 14.90
N LEU A 192 8.49 -9.20 13.69
CA LEU A 192 7.67 -10.37 13.35
C LEU A 192 6.17 -10.22 13.64
N VAL A 193 5.80 -9.58 14.75
CA VAL A 193 4.47 -9.70 15.37
C VAL A 193 3.55 -8.48 15.22
N ASN A 194 4.05 -7.32 14.77
CA ASN A 194 3.21 -6.15 14.52
C ASN A 194 2.03 -6.48 13.59
N GLU A 195 0.96 -5.68 13.65
CA GLU A 195 -0.32 -5.90 12.93
C GLU A 195 -1.14 -7.10 13.41
N ARG A 196 -0.59 -7.98 14.28
CA ARG A 196 -1.28 -9.14 14.88
C ARG A 196 -1.93 -10.08 13.88
N MET A 197 -1.44 -10.09 12.62
CA MET A 197 -1.93 -10.97 11.54
C MET A 197 -1.52 -12.44 11.75
N LEU A 198 -0.44 -12.69 12.50
CA LEU A 198 -0.06 -14.04 12.95
C LEU A 198 -1.19 -14.76 13.69
N GLU A 199 -2.03 -14.03 14.44
CA GLU A 199 -3.18 -14.61 15.14
C GLU A 199 -4.22 -15.13 14.14
N SER A 200 -4.57 -14.36 13.11
CA SER A 200 -5.45 -14.78 12.01
C SER A 200 -4.89 -15.98 11.24
N PHE A 201 -3.58 -16.00 10.99
CA PHE A 201 -2.90 -17.12 10.33
C PHE A 201 -2.93 -18.40 11.17
N MET A 202 -2.68 -18.30 12.48
CA MET A 202 -2.76 -19.44 13.41
C MET A 202 -4.20 -19.87 13.71
N TYR A 203 -5.18 -18.96 13.64
CA TYR A 203 -6.60 -19.24 13.74
C TYR A 203 -7.10 -20.05 12.53
N ALA A 204 -6.62 -19.73 11.32
CA ALA A 204 -6.97 -20.42 10.09
C ALA A 204 -6.72 -21.94 10.11
N ARG A 205 -5.89 -22.44 11.04
CA ARG A 205 -5.70 -23.88 11.31
C ARG A 205 -6.99 -24.66 11.55
N LYS A 206 -8.11 -24.02 11.93
CA LYS A 206 -9.43 -24.69 11.98
C LYS A 206 -9.79 -25.39 10.66
N PHE A 207 -9.33 -24.88 9.53
CA PHE A 207 -9.52 -25.45 8.19
C PHE A 207 -8.45 -26.46 7.76
N LEU A 208 -7.35 -26.60 8.50
CA LEU A 208 -6.25 -27.49 8.15
C LEU A 208 -6.61 -28.94 8.49
N ARG A 209 -6.30 -29.88 7.59
CA ARG A 209 -6.42 -31.32 7.91
C ARG A 209 -5.33 -31.78 8.88
N PRO A 210 -5.56 -32.83 9.68
CA PRO A 210 -4.49 -33.48 10.44
C PRO A 210 -3.32 -33.88 9.54
N GLY A 211 -2.11 -33.41 9.86
CA GLY A 211 -0.91 -33.63 9.06
C GLY A 211 -0.78 -32.73 7.81
N GLY A 212 -1.63 -31.70 7.66
CA GLY A 212 -1.40 -30.62 6.70
C GLY A 212 -0.19 -29.74 7.06
N ARG A 213 0.19 -28.82 6.17
CA ARG A 213 1.36 -27.94 6.33
C ARG A 213 0.95 -26.48 6.52
N MET A 214 1.81 -25.69 7.17
CA MET A 214 1.76 -24.22 7.13
C MET A 214 3.02 -23.63 6.50
N PHE A 215 2.83 -22.61 5.67
CA PHE A 215 3.87 -21.89 4.94
C PHE A 215 3.70 -20.38 5.19
N PRO A 216 4.51 -19.74 6.07
CA PRO A 216 5.63 -20.31 6.84
C PRO A 216 5.20 -21.33 7.91
N THR A 217 6.13 -22.20 8.29
CA THR A 217 5.93 -23.31 9.26
C THR A 217 6.30 -22.91 10.68
N ARG A 218 7.36 -22.10 10.81
CA ARG A 218 7.82 -21.49 12.06
C ARG A 218 8.45 -20.13 11.77
N ALA A 219 8.53 -19.29 12.81
CA ALA A 219 9.29 -18.06 12.80
C ALA A 219 10.18 -17.95 14.04
N ASP A 220 11.31 -17.29 13.86
CA ASP A 220 12.35 -17.04 14.84
C ASP A 220 12.56 -15.53 14.97
N LEU A 221 12.15 -14.93 16.09
CA LEU A 221 12.45 -13.54 16.43
C LEU A 221 13.80 -13.46 17.14
N HIS A 222 14.72 -12.67 16.59
CA HIS A 222 16.06 -12.46 17.14
C HIS A 222 16.14 -11.13 17.91
N LEU A 223 16.90 -11.14 19.00
CA LEU A 223 17.25 -9.96 19.80
C LEU A 223 18.74 -9.99 20.14
N ALA A 224 19.47 -8.88 19.99
CA ALA A 224 20.88 -8.76 20.36
C ALA A 224 21.20 -7.37 20.95
N LEU A 225 22.23 -7.28 21.81
CA LEU A 225 22.74 -5.99 22.29
C LEU A 225 23.36 -5.19 21.14
N PHE A 226 23.15 -3.88 21.07
CA PHE A 226 23.85 -2.99 20.13
C PHE A 226 24.43 -1.73 20.78
N THR A 227 25.38 -1.09 20.07
CA THR A 227 25.91 0.24 20.38
C THR A 227 25.81 1.13 19.14
N ASP A 228 25.18 2.30 19.28
CA ASP A 228 25.08 3.34 18.24
C ASP A 228 24.87 4.70 18.92
N ASP A 229 25.97 5.33 19.30
CA ASP A 229 26.00 6.65 19.93
C ASP A 229 25.40 7.74 19.02
N ALA A 230 25.42 7.55 17.69
CA ALA A 230 24.89 8.50 16.72
C ALA A 230 23.35 8.47 16.68
N LEU A 231 22.73 7.28 16.67
CA LEU A 231 21.28 7.15 16.84
C LEU A 231 20.81 7.73 18.17
N TYR A 232 21.52 7.43 19.26
CA TYR A 232 21.15 7.93 20.59
C TYR A 232 21.26 9.45 20.69
N ALA A 233 22.32 10.05 20.13
CA ALA A 233 22.48 11.50 20.04
C ALA A 233 21.40 12.16 19.16
N GLU A 234 20.98 11.52 18.05
CA GLU A 234 19.90 12.01 17.19
C GLU A 234 18.57 12.15 17.95
N GLN A 235 18.21 11.15 18.77
CA GLN A 235 17.00 11.20 19.59
C GLN A 235 17.07 12.30 20.66
N GLN A 236 18.23 12.49 21.30
CA GLN A 236 18.44 13.63 22.21
C GLN A 236 18.37 14.98 21.49
N GLN A 237 18.90 15.08 20.26
CA GLN A 237 18.85 16.31 19.46
C GLN A 237 17.44 16.64 18.98
N ARG A 238 16.61 15.63 18.66
CA ARG A 238 15.16 15.81 18.40
C ARG A 238 14.44 16.40 19.62
N ALA A 239 14.75 15.92 20.83
CA ALA A 239 14.21 16.48 22.07
C ALA A 239 14.69 17.91 22.37
N ALA A 240 15.90 18.28 21.93
CA ALA A 240 16.51 19.58 22.22
C ALA A 240 15.74 20.79 21.64
N PHE A 241 14.84 20.59 20.67
CA PHE A 241 13.89 21.63 20.24
C PHE A 241 13.08 22.19 21.43
N TRP A 242 12.68 21.33 22.36
CA TRP A 242 11.88 21.71 23.52
C TRP A 242 12.70 22.41 24.62
N ALA A 243 14.04 22.37 24.57
CA ALA A 243 14.91 23.07 25.53
C ALA A 243 14.83 24.62 25.42
N GLN A 244 14.21 25.15 24.37
CA GLN A 244 14.14 26.59 24.06
C GLN A 244 13.42 27.39 25.16
N GLN A 245 14.09 28.43 25.66
CA GLN A 245 13.57 29.28 26.74
C GLN A 245 12.72 30.46 26.24
N THR A 246 12.73 30.77 24.93
CA THR A 246 12.11 31.98 24.35
C THR A 246 11.55 31.74 22.95
N PHE A 247 11.05 30.54 22.65
CA PHE A 247 10.42 30.23 21.35
C PHE A 247 9.17 31.11 21.15
N HIS A 248 9.27 32.09 20.24
CA HIS A 248 8.28 33.17 20.09
C HIS A 248 7.88 33.87 21.41
N GLY A 249 8.80 33.95 22.37
CA GLY A 249 8.56 34.51 23.72
C GLY A 249 8.04 33.51 24.76
N VAL A 250 7.86 32.23 24.41
CA VAL A 250 7.41 31.16 25.31
C VAL A 250 8.58 30.24 25.70
N ALA A 251 8.65 29.84 26.96
CA ALA A 251 9.61 28.84 27.43
C ALA A 251 9.03 27.43 27.25
N LEU A 252 9.64 26.63 26.38
CA LEU A 252 9.22 25.25 26.10
C LEU A 252 9.83 24.22 27.05
N GLY A 253 10.88 24.58 27.80
CA GLY A 253 11.74 23.66 28.56
C GLY A 253 11.03 22.67 29.49
N VAL A 254 9.84 23.01 29.99
CA VAL A 254 9.02 22.12 30.83
C VAL A 254 8.51 20.87 30.10
N LEU A 255 8.54 20.86 28.75
CA LEU A 255 8.15 19.72 27.92
C LEU A 255 9.34 18.90 27.39
N GLN A 256 10.59 19.28 27.70
CA GLN A 256 11.78 18.59 27.18
C GLN A 256 11.87 17.12 27.65
N GLU A 257 11.70 16.86 28.95
CA GLU A 257 11.73 15.49 29.49
C GLU A 257 10.52 14.65 29.00
N PRO A 258 9.26 15.14 28.98
CA PRO A 258 8.15 14.44 28.32
C PRO A 258 8.39 14.12 26.84
N ALA A 259 8.95 15.04 26.06
CA ALA A 259 9.25 14.81 24.64
C ALA A 259 10.40 13.82 24.45
N LEU A 260 11.43 13.84 25.31
CA LEU A 260 12.48 12.83 25.32
C LEU A 260 11.91 11.44 25.68
N ASP A 261 11.03 11.36 26.67
CA ASP A 261 10.33 10.15 27.07
C ASP A 261 9.49 9.58 25.90
N GLU A 262 8.72 10.41 25.20
CA GLU A 262 7.98 10.03 23.98
C GLU A 262 8.90 9.52 22.86
N LEU A 263 9.96 10.26 22.52
CA LEU A 263 10.93 9.87 21.48
C LEU A 263 11.63 8.54 21.78
N PHE A 264 11.86 8.22 23.06
CA PHE A 264 12.43 6.95 23.49
C PHE A 264 11.40 5.81 23.59
N ARG A 265 10.08 6.07 23.45
CA ARG A 265 9.08 5.01 23.25
C ARG A 265 9.05 4.49 21.82
N GLN A 266 9.56 5.23 20.83
CA GLN A 266 9.49 4.85 19.42
C GLN A 266 10.53 3.77 19.08
N PRO A 267 10.14 2.55 18.66
CA PRO A 267 11.08 1.60 18.07
C PRO A 267 11.59 2.17 16.75
N VAL A 268 12.90 2.12 16.52
CA VAL A 268 13.52 2.71 15.33
C VAL A 268 13.59 1.66 14.23
N VAL A 269 12.99 1.95 13.07
CA VAL A 269 12.97 1.06 11.90
C VAL A 269 13.96 1.60 10.87
N ASP A 270 15.13 0.96 10.77
CA ASP A 270 16.17 1.28 9.80
C ASP A 270 17.08 0.08 9.45
N ALA A 271 17.92 0.27 8.43
CA ALA A 271 18.94 -0.70 8.02
C ALA A 271 20.29 -0.34 8.64
N TRP A 272 21.02 -1.34 9.13
CA TRP A 272 22.31 -1.15 9.80
C TRP A 272 23.23 -2.36 9.61
N SER A 273 24.54 -2.13 9.70
CA SER A 273 25.53 -3.22 9.61
C SER A 273 25.60 -4.03 10.90
N GLY A 274 25.68 -5.37 10.80
CA GLY A 274 25.91 -6.27 11.93
C GLY A 274 27.13 -5.91 12.81
N ALA A 275 28.04 -5.07 12.31
CA ALA A 275 29.13 -4.48 13.09
C ALA A 275 28.69 -3.57 14.26
N ILE A 276 27.40 -3.19 14.39
CA ILE A 276 26.89 -2.47 15.59
C ILE A 276 26.56 -3.41 16.77
N LEU A 277 26.49 -4.72 16.54
CA LEU A 277 26.17 -5.70 17.58
C LEU A 277 27.29 -5.83 18.63
N ALA A 278 26.89 -5.97 19.89
CA ALA A 278 27.76 -6.16 21.05
C ALA A 278 27.66 -7.57 21.66
N SER A 279 26.68 -8.37 21.24
CA SER A 279 26.52 -9.77 21.61
C SER A 279 26.01 -10.59 20.41
N PRO A 280 26.11 -11.94 20.45
CA PRO A 280 25.24 -12.80 19.65
C PRO A 280 23.77 -12.54 20.03
N SER A 281 22.86 -12.97 19.16
CA SER A 281 21.43 -12.89 19.43
C SER A 281 20.93 -14.03 20.34
N VAL A 282 19.90 -13.74 21.14
CA VAL A 282 18.97 -14.77 21.60
C VAL A 282 17.84 -14.92 20.58
N LYS A 283 17.11 -16.03 20.66
CA LYS A 283 16.06 -16.39 19.70
C LYS A 283 14.78 -16.81 20.41
N TRP A 284 13.65 -16.23 20.04
CA TRP A 284 12.32 -16.68 20.44
C TRP A 284 11.61 -17.29 19.23
N THR A 285 11.29 -18.58 19.33
CA THR A 285 10.62 -19.34 18.27
C THR A 285 9.11 -19.41 18.50
N VAL A 286 8.34 -19.32 17.43
CA VAL A 286 6.94 -19.74 17.35
C VAL A 286 6.76 -20.77 16.23
N ASN A 287 6.11 -21.90 16.53
CA ASN A 287 5.77 -22.93 15.57
C ASN A 287 4.29 -22.79 15.17
N PHE A 288 4.05 -22.26 13.96
CA PHE A 288 2.70 -21.94 13.51
C PHE A 288 1.81 -23.18 13.42
N GLU A 289 2.36 -24.37 13.15
CA GLU A 289 1.58 -25.62 13.08
C GLU A 289 1.12 -26.16 14.45
N ARG A 290 1.74 -25.74 15.56
CA ARG A 290 1.60 -26.43 16.87
C ARG A 290 1.31 -25.53 18.06
N ASP A 291 1.82 -24.31 18.09
CA ASP A 291 1.71 -23.46 19.27
C ASP A 291 0.30 -22.88 19.44
N PRO A 292 -0.19 -22.66 20.67
CA PRO A 292 -1.47 -21.98 20.91
C PRO A 292 -1.44 -20.53 20.41
N VAL A 293 -2.58 -19.99 19.96
CA VAL A 293 -2.69 -18.60 19.46
C VAL A 293 -2.40 -17.62 20.60
N GLU A 294 -2.85 -17.98 21.79
CA GLU A 294 -2.75 -17.24 23.04
C GLU A 294 -1.30 -16.96 23.47
N ARG A 295 -0.32 -17.70 22.92
CA ARG A 295 1.12 -17.43 23.05
C ARG A 295 1.51 -16.06 22.46
N LEU A 296 0.73 -15.56 21.49
CA LEU A 296 0.92 -14.25 20.87
C LEU A 296 0.33 -13.11 21.70
N HIS A 297 -0.62 -13.36 22.60
CA HIS A 297 -1.26 -12.29 23.38
C HIS A 297 -0.32 -11.68 24.43
N ARG A 298 0.62 -12.47 24.95
CA ARG A 298 1.66 -12.03 25.89
C ARG A 298 2.95 -12.80 25.67
N ILE A 299 3.86 -12.18 24.94
CA ILE A 299 5.17 -12.74 24.58
C ILE A 299 6.18 -12.26 25.62
N GLN A 300 6.89 -13.19 26.27
CA GLN A 300 7.97 -12.85 27.21
C GLN A 300 9.26 -13.55 26.78
N ILE A 301 10.31 -12.76 26.57
CA ILE A 301 11.61 -13.19 26.05
C ILE A 301 12.68 -12.85 27.10
N PRO A 302 12.89 -13.70 28.13
CA PRO A 302 13.99 -13.55 29.05
C PRO A 302 15.33 -13.83 28.34
N PHE A 303 16.36 -13.05 28.65
CA PHE A 303 17.67 -13.18 28.00
C PHE A 303 18.85 -13.09 28.96
N THR A 304 19.97 -13.65 28.50
CA THR A 304 21.30 -13.51 29.10
C THR A 304 22.28 -13.46 27.93
N MET A 305 22.80 -12.27 27.66
CA MET A 305 23.63 -11.96 26.51
C MET A 305 25.06 -11.67 26.99
N ASN A 306 25.99 -12.54 26.61
CA ASN A 306 27.40 -12.37 26.93
C ASN A 306 28.05 -11.36 25.97
N VAL A 307 28.51 -10.23 26.53
CA VAL A 307 29.08 -9.08 25.82
C VAL A 307 30.42 -9.45 25.19
N LYS A 308 30.57 -9.24 23.89
CA LYS A 308 31.79 -9.57 23.13
C LYS A 308 32.73 -8.39 22.91
N ARG A 309 32.28 -7.16 23.22
CA ARG A 309 33.11 -5.95 23.20
C ARG A 309 32.69 -4.95 24.28
N SER A 310 33.65 -4.35 24.97
CA SER A 310 33.41 -3.22 25.88
C SER A 310 32.84 -2.04 25.08
N CYS A 311 31.66 -1.54 25.48
CA CYS A 311 30.95 -0.45 24.79
C CYS A 311 29.81 0.12 25.67
N HIS A 312 29.16 1.17 25.18
CA HIS A 312 27.86 1.60 25.70
C HIS A 312 26.75 0.80 25.00
N VAL A 313 26.09 -0.11 25.70
CA VAL A 313 24.87 -0.74 25.17
C VAL A 313 23.77 0.30 25.13
N HIS A 314 23.26 0.54 23.93
CA HIS A 314 22.24 1.55 23.63
C HIS A 314 20.82 0.96 23.57
N GLY A 315 20.69 -0.37 23.56
CA GLY A 315 19.41 -1.09 23.63
C GLY A 315 19.48 -2.48 22.99
N LEU A 316 18.33 -2.97 22.54
CA LEU A 316 18.20 -4.20 21.76
C LEU A 316 17.96 -3.91 20.27
N ALA A 317 18.69 -4.62 19.42
CA ALA A 317 18.45 -4.69 17.99
C ALA A 317 17.73 -6.01 17.66
N SER A 318 16.78 -5.96 16.72
CA SER A 318 15.88 -7.06 16.42
C SER A 318 15.64 -7.22 14.91
N TRP A 319 15.49 -8.47 14.51
CA TRP A 319 15.14 -8.94 13.17
C TRP A 319 14.47 -10.32 13.32
N PHE A 320 13.91 -10.86 12.25
CA PHE A 320 13.29 -12.18 12.27
C PHE A 320 13.57 -13.03 11.02
N ASP A 321 13.56 -14.34 11.21
CA ASP A 321 13.68 -15.34 10.16
C ASP A 321 12.42 -16.22 10.15
N VAL A 322 11.90 -16.56 8.97
CA VAL A 322 10.78 -17.51 8.81
C VAL A 322 11.19 -18.70 7.95
N ALA A 323 10.75 -19.89 8.35
CA ALA A 323 11.12 -21.15 7.71
C ALA A 323 9.90 -21.82 7.07
N PHE A 324 10.09 -22.30 5.85
CA PHE A 324 9.15 -23.09 5.07
C PHE A 324 9.66 -24.53 5.02
N ASP A 325 9.17 -25.40 5.91
CA ASP A 325 9.61 -26.78 6.01
C ASP A 325 8.78 -27.68 5.08
N GLY A 326 9.36 -28.11 3.96
CA GLY A 326 8.74 -29.05 3.01
C GLY A 326 8.79 -30.50 3.48
N THR A 327 7.79 -31.31 3.09
CA THR A 327 7.75 -32.75 3.46
C THR A 327 8.83 -33.60 2.80
N ASN A 328 9.50 -33.06 1.77
CA ASN A 328 10.69 -33.61 1.13
C ASN A 328 11.97 -33.47 2.00
N GLY A 329 11.90 -32.82 3.17
CA GLY A 329 13.03 -32.56 4.05
C GLY A 329 13.87 -31.31 3.69
N ARG A 330 13.41 -30.48 2.74
CA ARG A 330 14.02 -29.18 2.45
C ARG A 330 13.35 -28.09 3.28
N THR A 331 14.13 -27.31 4.01
CA THR A 331 13.70 -26.02 4.55
C THR A 331 14.14 -24.91 3.59
N VAL A 332 13.24 -24.00 3.26
CA VAL A 332 13.60 -22.69 2.68
C VAL A 332 13.46 -21.64 3.78
N TRP A 333 14.40 -20.69 3.85
CA TRP A 333 14.35 -19.57 4.79
C TRP A 333 14.16 -18.25 4.05
N LEU A 334 13.32 -17.38 4.63
CA LEU A 334 13.29 -15.93 4.38
C LEU A 334 13.81 -15.26 5.66
N SER A 335 14.83 -14.43 5.54
CA SER A 335 15.48 -13.77 6.66
C SER A 335 15.45 -12.25 6.50
N THR A 336 15.33 -11.54 7.62
CA THR A 336 15.47 -10.08 7.70
C THR A 336 16.74 -9.66 8.45
N ALA A 337 17.70 -10.58 8.64
CA ALA A 337 18.93 -10.32 9.37
C ALA A 337 19.77 -9.18 8.75
N PRO A 338 20.55 -8.42 9.56
CA PRO A 338 21.36 -7.29 9.10
C PRO A 338 22.56 -7.67 8.20
N THR A 339 22.72 -8.96 7.89
CA THR A 339 23.68 -9.49 6.90
C THR A 339 23.04 -9.84 5.57
N GLU A 340 21.71 -10.00 5.52
CA GLU A 340 20.97 -10.48 4.36
C GLU A 340 20.49 -9.34 3.46
N PRO A 341 20.04 -9.62 2.22
CA PRO A 341 19.48 -8.60 1.34
C PRO A 341 18.30 -7.87 1.97
N LEU A 342 18.38 -6.54 1.97
CA LEU A 342 17.41 -5.67 2.62
C LEU A 342 15.98 -5.91 2.09
N THR A 343 15.05 -6.07 3.03
CA THR A 343 13.60 -6.21 2.80
C THR A 343 12.87 -4.97 3.29
N HIS A 344 11.60 -4.81 2.91
CA HIS A 344 10.77 -3.69 3.34
C HIS A 344 10.43 -3.68 4.85
N TRP A 345 10.70 -4.76 5.57
CA TRP A 345 10.64 -4.82 7.04
C TRP A 345 11.82 -4.10 7.73
N TYR A 346 12.93 -3.90 7.01
CA TYR A 346 14.20 -3.44 7.58
C TYR A 346 14.62 -4.27 8.81
N GLN A 347 15.24 -3.63 9.80
CA GLN A 347 15.42 -4.17 11.15
C GLN A 347 14.89 -3.15 12.17
N VAL A 348 14.64 -3.58 13.41
CA VAL A 348 14.04 -2.73 14.45
C VAL A 348 14.99 -2.58 15.64
N ARG A 349 15.10 -1.37 16.20
CA ARG A 349 15.99 -1.06 17.33
C ARG A 349 15.23 -0.39 18.47
N CYS A 350 15.18 -1.07 19.61
CA CYS A 350 14.53 -0.61 20.84
C CYS A 350 15.59 -0.03 21.78
N LEU A 351 15.62 1.30 21.90
CA LEU A 351 16.57 2.02 22.73
C LEU A 351 16.28 1.86 24.23
N ILE A 352 17.31 2.04 25.06
CA ILE A 352 17.16 2.30 26.50
C ILE A 352 17.49 3.76 26.82
N LYS A 353 16.79 4.34 27.81
CA LYS A 353 16.83 5.78 28.12
C LYS A 353 18.21 6.31 28.52
N ARG A 354 19.03 5.45 29.15
CA ARG A 354 20.42 5.74 29.53
C ARG A 354 21.29 4.57 29.06
N PRO A 355 22.35 4.78 28.26
CA PRO A 355 23.19 3.69 27.79
C PRO A 355 23.95 3.02 28.95
N MET A 356 24.13 1.71 28.87
CA MET A 356 24.83 0.92 29.88
C MET A 356 26.28 0.71 29.46
N LEU A 357 27.25 1.22 30.23
CA LEU A 357 28.66 0.87 30.03
C LEU A 357 28.87 -0.59 30.46
N VAL A 358 29.26 -1.43 29.51
CA VAL A 358 29.56 -2.85 29.73
C VAL A 358 30.97 -3.18 29.24
N LEU A 359 31.55 -4.25 29.79
CA LEU A 359 32.89 -4.75 29.46
C LEU A 359 32.82 -6.11 28.75
N THR A 360 33.78 -6.38 27.86
CA THR A 360 33.94 -7.70 27.23
C THR A 360 33.94 -8.82 28.27
N GLY A 361 33.11 -9.84 28.06
CA GLY A 361 32.95 -11.01 28.92
C GLY A 361 31.89 -10.88 30.01
N GLN A 362 31.32 -9.68 30.26
CA GLN A 362 30.19 -9.52 31.16
C GLN A 362 28.89 -10.05 30.54
N ASP A 363 27.95 -10.49 31.39
CA ASP A 363 26.59 -10.80 30.98
C ASP A 363 25.67 -9.59 31.23
N VAL A 364 24.86 -9.24 30.22
CA VAL A 364 23.64 -8.45 30.41
C VAL A 364 22.46 -9.42 30.46
N ARG A 365 21.64 -9.31 31.50
CA ARG A 365 20.40 -10.10 31.67
C ARG A 365 19.19 -9.17 31.68
N GLY A 366 18.01 -9.75 31.54
CA GLY A 366 16.78 -8.99 31.47
C GLY A 366 15.67 -9.74 30.76
N SER A 367 14.63 -9.00 30.36
CA SER A 367 13.58 -9.53 29.50
C SER A 367 13.02 -8.45 28.58
N LEU A 368 12.55 -8.88 27.41
CA LEU A 368 11.60 -8.13 26.61
C LEU A 368 10.23 -8.78 26.79
N GLU A 369 9.27 -8.03 27.30
CA GLU A 369 7.87 -8.41 27.34
C GLU A 369 7.10 -7.61 26.30
N MET A 370 6.15 -8.26 25.63
CA MET A 370 5.29 -7.67 24.60
C MET A 370 3.86 -8.12 24.86
N VAL A 371 2.96 -7.17 25.15
CA VAL A 371 1.53 -7.42 25.42
C VAL A 371 0.72 -6.92 24.23
N ALA A 372 -0.13 -7.78 23.68
CA ALA A 372 -0.96 -7.45 22.53
C ALA A 372 -2.03 -6.41 22.88
N ASN A 373 -2.13 -5.33 22.08
CA ASN A 373 -3.10 -4.26 22.24
C ASN A 373 -4.18 -4.26 21.14
N ASP A 374 -5.30 -3.61 21.41
CA ASP A 374 -6.48 -3.48 20.54
C ASP A 374 -6.20 -2.72 19.23
N LYS A 375 -5.14 -1.92 19.19
CA LYS A 375 -4.66 -1.20 17.99
C LYS A 375 -3.84 -2.08 17.04
N GLN A 376 -4.05 -3.40 17.08
CA GLN A 376 -3.33 -4.38 16.23
C GLN A 376 -1.80 -4.32 16.41
N SER A 377 -1.30 -4.06 17.61
CA SER A 377 0.14 -4.00 17.87
C SER A 377 0.47 -4.45 19.29
N TYR A 378 1.65 -4.06 19.79
CA TYR A 378 2.19 -4.49 21.07
C TYR A 378 2.69 -3.33 21.90
N ASP A 379 2.23 -3.29 23.15
CA ASP A 379 2.86 -2.52 24.22
C ASP A 379 4.09 -3.32 24.68
N MET A 380 5.28 -2.73 24.61
CA MET A 380 6.54 -3.43 24.90
C MET A 380 7.20 -2.89 26.17
N GLU A 381 7.71 -3.79 27.01
CA GLU A 381 8.51 -3.45 28.18
C GLU A 381 9.89 -4.14 28.09
N LEU A 382 10.94 -3.34 28.13
CA LEU A 382 12.33 -3.79 28.06
C LEU A 382 13.03 -3.51 29.39
N GLU A 383 13.47 -4.57 30.07
CA GLU A 383 14.27 -4.53 31.29
C GLU A 383 15.67 -5.09 31.01
N MET A 384 16.74 -4.41 31.45
CA MET A 384 18.13 -4.77 31.19
C MET A 384 19.04 -4.45 32.40
N TYR A 385 19.80 -5.42 32.89
CA TYR A 385 20.71 -5.25 34.03
C TYR A 385 21.99 -6.10 33.95
N THR A 386 23.03 -5.71 34.69
CA THR A 386 24.29 -6.48 34.84
C THR A 386 24.42 -7.12 36.21
N ASP A 387 25.23 -8.18 36.32
CA ASP A 387 25.62 -8.72 37.63
C ASP A 387 26.21 -7.64 38.54
N GLY A 388 25.67 -7.54 39.76
CA GLY A 388 25.89 -6.43 40.69
C GLY A 388 24.63 -5.61 40.99
N ALA A 389 23.62 -5.61 40.10
CA ALA A 389 22.34 -4.92 40.35
C ALA A 389 21.28 -5.79 41.06
N ALA A 390 21.30 -7.11 40.84
CA ALA A 390 20.19 -8.02 41.15
C ALA A 390 20.00 -8.36 42.65
N THR A 391 20.83 -7.85 43.57
CA THR A 391 20.83 -8.24 44.99
C THR A 391 20.19 -7.21 45.93
N ALA A 392 19.41 -6.25 45.41
CA ALA A 392 18.95 -5.07 46.16
C ALA A 392 17.45 -4.75 46.02
N THR A 393 16.60 -5.74 45.69
CA THR A 393 15.14 -5.56 45.57
C THR A 393 14.35 -5.93 46.83
N THR A 394 15.02 -6.32 47.92
CA THR A 394 14.42 -6.56 49.24
C THR A 394 15.31 -6.02 50.35
N ASP A 395 15.18 -4.73 50.65
CA ASP A 395 14.94 -4.21 52.00
C ASP A 395 14.75 -2.68 51.95
N HIS A 396 13.86 -2.15 52.80
CA HIS A 396 13.68 -0.71 52.98
C HIS A 396 14.73 -0.20 53.97
N ASP A 397 15.67 0.64 53.52
CA ASP A 397 16.41 1.53 54.43
C ASP A 397 16.76 2.87 53.76
N ASP A 398 16.47 3.97 54.45
CA ASP A 398 16.43 5.32 53.88
C ASP A 398 17.71 6.11 54.19
N SER A 399 18.78 5.87 53.41
CA SER A 399 20.05 6.60 53.59
C SER A 399 20.94 6.75 52.34
N GLY A 400 20.69 7.81 51.56
CA GLY A 400 21.75 8.60 50.90
C GLY A 400 22.61 7.99 49.76
N GLY A 401 22.42 6.71 49.38
CA GLY A 401 23.30 6.01 48.42
C GLY A 401 22.89 6.00 46.94
N ALA A 402 21.89 6.79 46.53
CA ALA A 402 21.07 6.50 45.34
C ALA A 402 21.73 6.63 43.94
N SER A 403 22.94 7.19 43.80
CA SER A 403 23.47 7.61 42.48
C SER A 403 24.12 6.50 41.65
N GLN A 404 24.79 5.51 42.25
CA GLN A 404 25.52 4.48 41.48
C GLN A 404 24.62 3.30 41.04
N GLN A 405 23.59 2.97 41.82
CA GLN A 405 22.74 1.79 41.57
C GLN A 405 21.91 1.91 40.27
N GLN A 406 21.48 3.11 39.89
CA GLN A 406 20.67 3.35 38.67
C GLN A 406 21.43 3.19 37.34
N HIS A 407 22.75 2.99 37.34
CA HIS A 407 23.50 2.82 36.08
C HIS A 407 23.48 1.36 35.58
N HIS A 408 23.39 0.39 36.50
CA HIS A 408 23.50 -1.04 36.21
C HIS A 408 22.16 -1.75 35.96
N HIS A 409 21.04 -1.02 35.99
CA HIS A 409 19.72 -1.49 35.64
C HIS A 409 18.97 -0.38 34.87
N GLN A 410 18.52 -0.67 33.67
CA GLN A 410 17.69 0.21 32.83
C GLN A 410 16.37 -0.47 32.47
N ARG A 411 15.31 0.33 32.42
CA ARG A 411 13.97 -0.07 31.98
C ARG A 411 13.43 0.94 30.98
N ASN A 412 12.80 0.47 29.90
CA ASN A 412 12.07 1.30 28.96
C ASN A 412 10.73 0.67 28.60
N VAL A 413 9.77 1.51 28.20
CA VAL A 413 8.47 1.11 27.64
C VAL A 413 8.41 1.65 26.22
N LEU A 414 7.99 0.85 25.26
CA LEU A 414 7.92 1.21 23.84
C LEU A 414 6.56 0.85 23.25
N ASP A 415 6.14 1.56 22.21
CA ASP A 415 4.90 1.32 21.48
C ASP A 415 5.22 0.86 20.05
N LEU A 416 4.92 -0.40 19.74
CA LEU A 416 5.19 -0.96 18.41
C LEU A 416 4.23 -0.42 17.32
N LYS A 417 3.13 0.27 17.70
CA LYS A 417 2.21 0.96 16.77
C LYS A 417 2.81 2.25 16.23
N MET A 418 3.77 2.86 16.95
CA MET A 418 4.33 4.19 16.66
C MET A 418 5.85 4.16 16.40
N PRO A 419 6.33 3.41 15.40
CA PRO A 419 7.75 3.34 15.06
C PRO A 419 8.29 4.64 14.44
N TYR A 420 9.59 4.90 14.64
CA TYR A 420 10.33 5.94 13.95
C TYR A 420 11.06 5.36 12.74
N PHE A 421 10.55 5.66 11.54
CA PHE A 421 11.20 5.27 10.27
C PHE A 421 12.41 6.14 10.00
N ARG A 422 13.60 5.52 9.95
CA ARG A 422 14.90 6.22 9.89
C ARG A 422 15.78 5.71 8.74
N TYR A 423 15.18 5.30 7.62
CA TYR A 423 15.94 4.84 6.47
C TYR A 423 16.56 6.01 5.68
N THR A 424 17.89 6.10 5.71
CA THR A 424 18.67 7.20 5.09
C THR A 424 19.08 6.95 3.63
N GLY A 425 18.53 5.91 2.98
CA GLY A 425 18.80 5.60 1.57
C GLY A 425 20.15 4.94 1.28
N GLN A 426 20.98 4.66 2.30
CA GLN A 426 22.23 3.92 2.13
C GLN A 426 21.96 2.41 2.04
N PRO A 427 22.30 1.73 0.92
CA PRO A 427 22.17 0.29 0.82
C PRO A 427 23.34 -0.41 1.53
N VAL A 428 23.04 -1.18 2.57
CA VAL A 428 23.99 -2.19 3.09
C VAL A 428 24.10 -3.28 2.02
N ALA A 429 25.33 -3.56 1.55
CA ALA A 429 25.56 -4.54 0.49
C ALA A 429 25.65 -5.97 1.06
N PRO A 430 24.73 -6.89 0.69
CA PRO A 430 24.72 -8.26 1.19
C PRO A 430 25.58 -9.20 0.33
N PRO A 431 26.01 -10.36 0.86
CA PRO A 431 26.37 -11.51 0.02
C PRO A 431 25.11 -12.10 -0.66
N PRO A 432 25.23 -12.82 -1.78
CA PRO A 432 24.07 -13.41 -2.46
C PRO A 432 23.47 -14.59 -1.68
N GLY A 433 22.34 -14.37 -1.01
CA GLY A 433 21.67 -15.36 -0.17
C GLY A 433 21.07 -16.54 -0.94
N ALA A 434 21.69 -17.73 -0.81
CA ALA A 434 21.19 -19.00 -1.35
C ALA A 434 21.07 -20.09 -0.26
N HIS A 435 20.83 -19.66 0.98
CA HIS A 435 20.95 -20.48 2.18
C HIS A 435 19.89 -21.60 2.27
N ALA A 436 20.33 -22.77 2.76
CA ALA A 436 19.49 -23.88 3.21
C ALA A 436 19.44 -23.95 4.76
N ASP A 437 20.51 -23.50 5.42
CA ASP A 437 20.58 -23.29 6.87
C ASP A 437 20.08 -21.88 7.25
N CYS A 438 19.85 -21.66 8.55
CA CYS A 438 19.43 -20.37 9.11
C CYS A 438 20.53 -19.29 8.96
N PRO A 439 20.28 -18.14 8.28
CA PRO A 439 21.27 -17.07 8.15
C PRO A 439 21.66 -16.44 9.49
N SER A 440 20.69 -16.24 10.40
CA SER A 440 20.97 -15.64 11.71
C SER A 440 21.90 -16.49 12.60
N ASP A 441 21.91 -17.81 12.41
CA ASP A 441 22.85 -18.69 13.11
C ASP A 441 24.28 -18.54 12.55
N GLN A 442 24.44 -18.20 11.27
CA GLN A 442 25.74 -17.84 10.67
C GLN A 442 26.22 -16.47 11.16
N LEU A 443 25.33 -15.48 11.30
CA LEU A 443 25.64 -14.20 11.96
C LEU A 443 26.07 -14.40 13.42
N ASN A 444 25.37 -15.24 14.19
CA ASN A 444 25.75 -15.58 15.55
C ASN A 444 27.15 -16.23 15.62
N LEU A 445 27.51 -17.10 14.68
CA LEU A 445 28.86 -17.65 14.55
C LEU A 445 29.89 -16.57 14.22
N ALA A 446 29.59 -15.66 13.28
CA ALA A 446 30.46 -14.56 12.91
C ALA A 446 30.75 -13.61 14.08
N VAL A 447 29.73 -13.20 14.85
CA VAL A 447 29.88 -12.33 16.03
C VAL A 447 30.72 -12.99 17.14
N ASN A 448 30.62 -14.31 17.31
CA ASN A 448 31.49 -15.04 18.24
C ASN A 448 32.95 -15.13 17.72
N ASN A 449 33.15 -15.39 16.42
CA ASN A 449 34.47 -15.65 15.85
C ASN A 449 35.30 -14.38 15.61
N PHE A 450 34.68 -13.31 15.07
CA PHE A 450 35.35 -12.05 14.73
C PHE A 450 36.00 -11.38 15.96
N LEU A 451 35.49 -11.68 17.16
CA LEU A 451 35.95 -11.12 18.44
C LEU A 451 36.80 -12.12 19.27
N ALA A 452 36.96 -13.36 18.80
CA ALA A 452 37.89 -14.33 19.39
C ALA A 452 39.33 -14.18 18.88
N GLY A 453 39.51 -13.72 17.62
CA GLY A 453 40.83 -13.61 16.97
C GLY A 453 41.81 -12.64 17.65
N GLY A 454 41.31 -11.66 18.41
CA GLY A 454 42.14 -10.62 19.05
C GLY A 454 43.05 -11.11 20.20
N ALA A 455 42.93 -12.37 20.62
CA ALA A 455 43.62 -12.90 21.80
C ALA A 455 44.93 -13.68 21.52
N ALA A 456 45.26 -13.99 20.26
CA ALA A 456 46.37 -14.89 19.93
C ALA A 456 47.06 -14.55 18.59
N GLY A 457 47.88 -13.48 18.56
CA GLY A 457 48.57 -13.04 17.33
C GLY A 457 49.75 -12.08 17.54
N GLY A 458 50.45 -12.18 18.67
CA GLY A 458 51.49 -11.21 19.07
C GLY A 458 52.85 -11.36 18.37
N GLY A 459 52.95 -11.02 17.08
CA GLY A 459 54.23 -10.76 16.41
C GLY A 459 54.32 -11.18 14.94
N MET A 460 55.02 -10.36 14.13
CA MET A 460 55.38 -10.57 12.72
C MET A 460 54.20 -10.71 11.72
N GLY A 461 53.70 -9.58 11.20
CA GLY A 461 52.74 -9.55 10.08
C GLY A 461 52.78 -8.31 9.16
N HIS A 462 53.53 -7.26 9.49
CA HIS A 462 53.43 -5.95 8.85
C HIS A 462 54.07 -5.79 7.44
N GLN A 463 54.43 -6.88 6.76
CA GLN A 463 55.03 -6.82 5.41
C GLN A 463 54.45 -7.82 4.39
N GLN A 464 53.46 -8.65 4.76
CA GLN A 464 52.77 -9.53 3.80
C GLN A 464 51.40 -8.97 3.37
N HIS A 465 50.63 -8.38 4.31
CA HIS A 465 49.28 -7.87 4.03
C HIS A 465 49.18 -6.94 2.80
N GLN A 466 50.16 -6.05 2.59
CA GLN A 466 50.15 -5.09 1.46
C GLN A 466 50.34 -5.74 0.08
N GLN A 467 50.81 -6.99 -0.01
CA GLN A 467 50.92 -7.72 -1.29
C GLN A 467 49.71 -8.61 -1.56
N GLU A 468 48.95 -8.98 -0.52
CA GLU A 468 47.72 -9.76 -0.64
C GLU A 468 46.53 -8.83 -0.98
N GLU A 469 46.45 -7.63 -0.37
CA GLU A 469 45.44 -6.61 -0.70
C GLU A 469 45.48 -6.19 -2.19
N GLU A 470 46.67 -5.99 -2.78
CA GLU A 470 46.82 -5.63 -4.20
C GLU A 470 46.42 -6.76 -5.16
N GLN A 471 46.45 -8.03 -4.73
CA GLN A 471 46.00 -9.16 -5.55
C GLN A 471 44.49 -9.41 -5.42
N GLU A 472 43.95 -9.39 -4.20
CA GLU A 472 42.52 -9.60 -3.96
C GLU A 472 41.66 -8.54 -4.66
N ASP A 473 42.06 -7.26 -4.65
CA ASP A 473 41.26 -6.22 -5.31
C ASP A 473 41.33 -6.31 -6.85
N HIS A 474 42.39 -6.90 -7.41
CA HIS A 474 42.53 -7.12 -8.86
C HIS A 474 41.70 -8.31 -9.35
N GLU A 475 41.70 -9.43 -8.61
CA GLU A 475 40.78 -10.54 -8.90
C GLU A 475 39.31 -10.14 -8.65
N GLY A 476 39.07 -9.39 -7.57
CA GLY A 476 37.79 -8.77 -7.27
C GLY A 476 37.31 -7.88 -8.41
N GLU A 477 38.16 -7.03 -9.00
CA GLU A 477 37.75 -6.20 -10.14
C GLU A 477 37.41 -7.02 -11.39
N GLN A 478 38.13 -8.12 -11.65
CA GLN A 478 37.79 -9.03 -12.76
C GLN A 478 36.44 -9.73 -12.54
N GLN A 479 36.15 -10.23 -11.34
CA GLN A 479 34.84 -10.80 -11.01
C GLN A 479 33.73 -9.73 -11.11
N ARG A 480 33.96 -8.52 -10.56
CA ARG A 480 33.06 -7.36 -10.69
C ARG A 480 32.84 -6.95 -12.16
N ARG A 481 33.78 -7.21 -13.08
CA ARG A 481 33.60 -7.00 -14.54
C ARG A 481 32.79 -8.12 -15.18
N GLN A 482 33.06 -9.39 -14.87
CA GLN A 482 32.30 -10.53 -15.41
C GLN A 482 30.82 -10.50 -14.99
N GLN A 483 30.52 -10.25 -13.71
CA GLN A 483 29.14 -10.12 -13.22
C GLN A 483 28.40 -8.98 -13.91
N ARG A 484 29.05 -7.82 -14.13
CA ARG A 484 28.44 -6.69 -14.87
C ARG A 484 28.22 -6.99 -16.35
N GLN A 485 28.96 -7.91 -16.96
CA GLN A 485 28.68 -8.41 -18.32
C GLN A 485 27.51 -9.41 -18.32
N GLN A 486 27.46 -10.35 -17.38
CA GLN A 486 26.34 -11.30 -17.22
C GLN A 486 25.01 -10.58 -16.96
N TYR A 487 25.00 -9.59 -16.05
CA TYR A 487 23.82 -8.78 -15.76
C TYR A 487 23.32 -8.02 -16.99
N LYS A 488 24.22 -7.39 -17.77
CA LYS A 488 23.86 -6.74 -19.04
C LYS A 488 23.28 -7.73 -20.06
N HIS A 489 23.81 -8.95 -20.15
CA HIS A 489 23.28 -9.98 -21.03
C HIS A 489 21.86 -10.41 -20.62
N HIS A 490 21.65 -10.67 -19.33
CA HIS A 490 20.34 -11.04 -18.78
C HIS A 490 19.29 -9.93 -18.95
N HIS A 491 19.67 -8.67 -18.71
CA HIS A 491 18.80 -7.51 -18.91
C HIS A 491 18.44 -7.30 -20.39
N LEU A 492 19.38 -7.54 -21.32
CA LEU A 492 19.09 -7.52 -22.76
C LEU A 492 18.12 -8.64 -23.16
N GLN A 493 18.28 -9.84 -22.57
CA GLN A 493 17.41 -10.99 -22.81
C GLN A 493 15.97 -10.73 -22.28
N GLN A 494 15.83 -10.10 -21.12
CA GLN A 494 14.53 -9.64 -20.60
C GLN A 494 13.89 -8.57 -21.50
N GLN A 495 14.65 -7.59 -22.00
CA GLN A 495 14.14 -6.60 -22.95
C GLN A 495 13.64 -7.28 -24.24
N GLN A 496 14.40 -8.21 -24.80
CA GLN A 496 14.00 -8.96 -25.99
C GLN A 496 12.72 -9.79 -25.74
N MET A 497 12.57 -10.39 -24.55
CA MET A 497 11.37 -11.12 -24.14
C MET A 497 10.15 -10.20 -24.00
N MET A 498 10.29 -9.03 -23.35
CA MET A 498 9.21 -8.02 -23.30
C MET A 498 8.83 -7.51 -24.69
N HIS A 499 9.81 -7.28 -25.58
CA HIS A 499 9.52 -6.90 -26.97
C HIS A 499 8.85 -8.05 -27.77
N ALA A 500 9.06 -9.32 -27.41
CA ALA A 500 8.31 -10.45 -27.98
C ALA A 500 6.86 -10.47 -27.48
N MET A 501 6.63 -10.37 -26.16
CA MET A 501 5.29 -10.31 -25.57
C MET A 501 4.48 -9.13 -26.09
N LYS A 502 5.06 -7.92 -26.14
CA LYS A 502 4.38 -6.73 -26.69
C LYS A 502 3.98 -6.93 -28.16
N ARG A 503 4.81 -7.59 -28.98
CA ARG A 503 4.45 -7.92 -30.38
C ARG A 503 3.31 -8.93 -30.46
N GLN A 504 3.26 -9.93 -29.58
CA GLN A 504 2.13 -10.87 -29.51
C GLN A 504 0.83 -10.18 -29.07
N GLN A 505 0.87 -9.34 -28.03
CA GLN A 505 -0.28 -8.56 -27.58
C GLN A 505 -0.81 -7.64 -28.70
N HIS A 506 0.08 -6.89 -29.36
CA HIS A 506 -0.31 -5.95 -30.41
C HIS A 506 -0.94 -6.65 -31.63
N HIS A 507 -0.47 -7.86 -31.96
CA HIS A 507 -1.02 -8.65 -33.06
C HIS A 507 -2.37 -9.29 -32.70
N HIS A 508 -2.55 -9.73 -31.44
CA HIS A 508 -3.84 -10.21 -30.94
C HIS A 508 -4.88 -9.07 -30.87
N GLN A 509 -4.47 -7.87 -30.45
CA GLN A 509 -5.34 -6.69 -30.41
C GLN A 509 -5.80 -6.27 -31.82
N GLN A 510 -4.92 -6.35 -32.82
CA GLN A 510 -5.31 -6.15 -34.23
C GLN A 510 -6.32 -7.20 -34.73
N GLN A 511 -6.15 -8.48 -34.35
CA GLN A 511 -7.12 -9.52 -34.70
C GLN A 511 -8.51 -9.26 -34.08
N GLN A 512 -8.55 -8.83 -32.81
CA GLN A 512 -9.80 -8.44 -32.15
C GLN A 512 -10.46 -7.22 -32.84
N GLN A 513 -9.68 -6.18 -33.20
CA GLN A 513 -10.18 -5.01 -33.93
C GLN A 513 -10.74 -5.37 -35.31
N HIS A 514 -10.09 -6.28 -36.05
CA HIS A 514 -10.60 -6.75 -37.35
C HIS A 514 -11.91 -7.54 -37.21
N HIS A 515 -12.07 -8.39 -36.19
CA HIS A 515 -13.35 -9.05 -35.91
C HIS A 515 -14.44 -8.07 -35.51
N HIS A 516 -14.11 -7.04 -34.71
CA HIS A 516 -15.09 -6.03 -34.31
C HIS A 516 -15.56 -5.19 -35.51
N LEU A 517 -14.65 -4.72 -36.38
CA LEU A 517 -15.03 -4.01 -37.61
C LEU A 517 -15.92 -4.86 -38.52
N ALA A 518 -15.59 -6.15 -38.72
CA ALA A 518 -16.39 -7.04 -39.55
C ALA A 518 -17.83 -7.22 -39.00
N SER A 519 -17.96 -7.36 -37.68
CA SER A 519 -19.27 -7.44 -37.02
C SER A 519 -20.07 -6.14 -37.15
N CYS A 520 -19.45 -4.98 -36.98
CA CYS A 520 -20.11 -3.68 -37.19
C CYS A 520 -20.52 -3.46 -38.64
N GLN A 521 -19.75 -3.95 -39.62
CA GLN A 521 -20.09 -3.84 -41.04
C GLN A 521 -21.28 -4.72 -41.44
N GLN A 522 -21.42 -5.92 -40.86
CA GLN A 522 -22.64 -6.73 -41.02
C GLN A 522 -23.87 -6.04 -40.40
N ALA A 523 -23.75 -5.59 -39.15
CA ALA A 523 -24.84 -4.92 -38.45
C ALA A 523 -25.30 -3.61 -39.14
N ALA A 524 -24.39 -2.90 -39.82
CA ALA A 524 -24.73 -1.74 -40.64
C ALA A 524 -25.53 -2.12 -41.90
N ALA A 525 -25.10 -3.16 -42.64
CA ALA A 525 -25.78 -3.63 -43.84
C ALA A 525 -27.20 -4.15 -43.57
N GLU A 526 -27.38 -4.89 -42.46
CA GLU A 526 -28.69 -5.38 -42.01
C GLU A 526 -29.64 -4.21 -41.65
N ASN A 527 -29.12 -3.11 -41.12
CA ASN A 527 -29.90 -1.91 -40.79
C ASN A 527 -30.32 -1.13 -42.05
N ASP A 528 -29.46 -1.03 -43.07
CA ASP A 528 -29.77 -0.35 -44.33
C ASP A 528 -30.88 -1.08 -45.12
N GLU A 529 -30.89 -2.41 -45.16
CA GLU A 529 -32.00 -3.18 -45.73
C GLU A 529 -33.31 -2.95 -44.95
N HIS A 530 -33.25 -2.87 -43.62
CA HIS A 530 -34.41 -2.62 -42.78
C HIS A 530 -35.01 -1.22 -43.00
N GLN A 531 -34.17 -0.18 -43.12
CA GLN A 531 -34.62 1.19 -43.43
C GLN A 531 -35.23 1.30 -44.83
N GLN A 532 -34.65 0.66 -45.85
CA GLN A 532 -35.21 0.65 -47.20
C GLN A 532 -36.59 -0.05 -47.23
N THR A 533 -36.75 -1.13 -46.46
CA THR A 533 -38.04 -1.84 -46.32
C THR A 533 -39.10 -0.95 -45.64
N MET A 534 -38.73 -0.23 -44.58
CA MET A 534 -39.61 0.73 -43.90
C MET A 534 -40.05 1.89 -44.80
N GLN A 535 -39.17 2.45 -45.62
CA GLN A 535 -39.53 3.52 -46.56
C GLN A 535 -40.53 3.07 -47.64
N GLN A 536 -40.45 1.83 -48.11
CA GLN A 536 -41.44 1.30 -49.07
C GLN A 536 -42.83 1.14 -48.45
N GLN A 537 -42.94 0.76 -47.17
CA GLN A 537 -44.23 0.66 -46.48
C GLN A 537 -44.87 2.03 -46.22
N GLN A 538 -44.07 3.05 -45.87
CA GLN A 538 -44.58 4.42 -45.64
C GLN A 538 -45.15 5.06 -46.92
N GLN A 539 -44.68 4.70 -48.11
CA GLN A 539 -45.22 5.21 -49.38
C GLN A 539 -46.56 4.58 -49.80
N GLN A 540 -47.00 3.48 -49.16
CA GLN A 540 -48.28 2.82 -49.49
C GLN A 540 -49.45 3.33 -48.63
N ASN A 541 -49.19 3.83 -47.42
CA ASN A 541 -50.22 4.34 -46.50
C ASN A 541 -50.24 5.88 -46.47
N GLY A 542 -50.84 6.47 -47.50
CA GLY A 542 -50.92 7.93 -47.64
C GLY A 542 -51.70 8.61 -46.50
N PHE A 543 -50.99 9.44 -45.72
CA PHE A 543 -51.56 10.34 -44.72
C PHE A 543 -50.98 11.75 -44.92
N ASP A 544 -51.83 12.73 -45.21
CA ASP A 544 -51.42 14.13 -45.34
C ASP A 544 -51.59 14.85 -43.99
N ALA A 545 -50.57 15.59 -43.57
CA ALA A 545 -50.38 16.06 -42.20
C ALA A 545 -50.93 17.48 -41.98
N ASN A 546 -52.20 17.71 -42.31
CA ASN A 546 -52.88 18.97 -42.01
C ASN A 546 -54.40 18.82 -41.77
N THR A 547 -54.98 19.75 -41.00
CA THR A 547 -56.42 19.83 -40.65
C THR A 547 -57.00 18.67 -39.83
N GLY A 548 -56.53 18.50 -38.58
CA GLY A 548 -57.09 17.52 -37.64
C GLY A 548 -58.49 17.87 -37.11
N VAL A 549 -59.55 17.35 -37.75
CA VAL A 549 -60.93 17.27 -37.20
C VAL A 549 -61.55 15.92 -37.56
N ARG A 550 -62.29 15.30 -36.62
CA ARG A 550 -62.97 14.00 -36.83
C ARG A 550 -64.49 14.19 -36.91
N LEU A 551 -65.14 13.71 -37.97
CA LEU A 551 -66.60 13.62 -38.09
C LEU A 551 -67.04 12.27 -38.70
N PRO A 552 -68.21 11.72 -38.33
CA PRO A 552 -68.71 10.43 -38.83
C PRO A 552 -69.89 10.56 -39.81
N ASN A 553 -70.04 9.63 -40.76
CA ASN A 553 -71.20 8.70 -40.79
C ASN A 553 -71.18 7.62 -41.90
N VAL A 554 -71.63 6.43 -41.49
CA VAL A 554 -72.57 5.49 -42.18
C VAL A 554 -72.59 5.43 -43.71
N ASN A 555 -72.01 4.34 -44.24
CA ASN A 555 -72.59 3.35 -45.17
C ASN A 555 -71.57 2.18 -45.27
N GLU A 556 -71.91 0.90 -45.49
CA GLU A 556 -73.17 0.26 -45.87
C GLU A 556 -73.27 -1.15 -45.21
N LEU A 557 -74.36 -1.90 -45.42
CA LEU A 557 -74.60 -3.23 -44.81
C LEU A 557 -75.20 -4.18 -45.87
N LEU A 558 -74.90 -5.50 -45.78
CA LEU A 558 -75.53 -6.66 -46.46
C LEU A 558 -74.92 -7.22 -47.77
N ALA A 559 -74.08 -8.25 -47.63
CA ALA A 559 -74.01 -9.50 -48.43
C ALA A 559 -73.06 -10.48 -47.68
N GLY A 560 -73.17 -11.82 -47.64
CA GLY A 560 -73.88 -12.79 -48.47
C GLY A 560 -72.92 -13.48 -49.45
N GLY A 561 -72.58 -14.79 -49.38
CA GLY A 561 -72.87 -15.83 -48.38
C GLY A 561 -72.40 -17.24 -48.85
N GLY A 562 -72.07 -18.14 -47.91
CA GLY A 562 -71.57 -19.52 -48.20
C GLY A 562 -70.07 -19.60 -48.57
N GLY A 563 -69.40 -20.78 -48.58
CA GLY A 563 -69.81 -22.10 -48.08
C GLY A 563 -68.84 -23.25 -48.48
N ARG A 564 -68.74 -24.29 -47.62
CA ARG A 564 -68.08 -25.62 -47.79
C ARG A 564 -66.53 -25.75 -47.74
N ARG A 565 -66.08 -26.43 -46.66
CA ARG A 565 -65.08 -27.52 -46.58
C ARG A 565 -64.13 -27.78 -47.78
N SER A 566 -62.83 -27.83 -47.48
CA SER A 566 -62.07 -29.11 -47.50
C SER A 566 -60.85 -29.06 -46.56
N LYS A 567 -60.19 -30.21 -46.31
CA LYS A 567 -58.90 -30.34 -45.61
C LYS A 567 -57.78 -30.64 -46.62
N THR A 568 -56.54 -30.23 -46.34
CA THR A 568 -55.33 -31.09 -46.42
C THR A 568 -54.15 -30.38 -45.73
N VAL A 569 -53.16 -31.16 -45.30
CA VAL A 569 -52.03 -30.77 -44.42
C VAL A 569 -50.85 -30.22 -45.22
N THR A 570 -50.24 -29.11 -44.77
CA THR A 570 -48.78 -28.94 -44.69
C THR A 570 -48.40 -27.84 -43.69
N ARG A 571 -47.10 -27.64 -43.44
CA ARG A 571 -46.51 -26.94 -42.28
C ARG A 571 -45.64 -25.78 -42.75
N MET A 572 -45.91 -24.54 -42.32
CA MET A 572 -44.98 -23.40 -42.37
C MET A 572 -45.37 -22.27 -41.39
N GLU A 573 -44.39 -21.39 -41.17
CA GLU A 573 -44.20 -20.24 -40.26
C GLU A 573 -45.38 -19.37 -39.73
N ALA A 574 -45.15 -18.88 -38.50
CA ALA A 574 -45.31 -17.52 -37.93
C ALA A 574 -46.61 -16.68 -38.05
N ASP A 575 -47.11 -16.25 -36.89
CA ASP A 575 -47.86 -15.00 -36.66
C ASP A 575 -47.04 -14.09 -35.74
N ASP A 576 -46.63 -12.90 -36.21
CA ASP A 576 -45.57 -12.09 -35.58
C ASP A 576 -46.07 -10.92 -34.70
N GLU A 577 -47.39 -10.69 -34.66
CA GLU A 577 -47.97 -9.51 -33.98
C GLU A 577 -47.97 -9.60 -32.44
N THR A 578 -47.73 -10.79 -31.86
CA THR A 578 -47.83 -10.99 -30.40
C THR A 578 -46.54 -10.60 -29.66
N GLN A 579 -45.38 -10.57 -30.34
CA GLN A 579 -44.10 -10.28 -29.68
C GLN A 579 -43.86 -8.78 -29.49
N ASN A 580 -44.26 -7.92 -30.44
CA ASN A 580 -44.03 -6.47 -30.33
C ASN A 580 -44.75 -5.81 -29.15
N PHE A 581 -45.96 -6.26 -28.80
CA PHE A 581 -46.67 -5.70 -27.63
C PHE A 581 -46.04 -6.16 -26.30
N ALA A 582 -45.56 -7.41 -26.23
CA ALA A 582 -44.82 -7.91 -25.09
C ALA A 582 -43.46 -7.20 -24.93
N ALA A 583 -42.76 -6.95 -26.05
CA ALA A 583 -41.51 -6.21 -26.07
C ALA A 583 -41.67 -4.74 -25.63
N LEU A 584 -42.72 -4.04 -26.09
CA LEU A 584 -42.98 -2.65 -25.68
C LEU A 584 -43.36 -2.55 -24.19
N VAL A 585 -44.14 -3.49 -23.65
CA VAL A 585 -44.40 -3.55 -22.20
C VAL A 585 -43.14 -3.90 -21.41
N MET A 586 -42.31 -4.84 -21.90
CA MET A 586 -41.01 -5.11 -21.26
C MET A 586 -40.09 -3.90 -21.30
N VAL A 587 -39.98 -3.16 -22.41
CA VAL A 587 -39.14 -1.96 -22.49
C VAL A 587 -39.68 -0.85 -21.59
N ALA A 588 -41.00 -0.69 -21.46
CA ALA A 588 -41.59 0.23 -20.50
C ALA A 588 -41.27 -0.17 -19.04
N GLU A 589 -41.50 -1.43 -18.66
CA GLU A 589 -41.18 -1.93 -17.32
C GLU A 589 -39.67 -1.91 -17.03
N ILE A 590 -38.82 -2.18 -18.02
CA ILE A 590 -37.36 -2.13 -17.88
C ILE A 590 -36.90 -0.68 -17.76
N GLN A 591 -37.47 0.26 -18.50
CA GLN A 591 -37.15 1.69 -18.40
C GLN A 591 -37.61 2.26 -17.05
N GLU A 592 -38.82 1.94 -16.60
CA GLU A 592 -39.34 2.31 -15.28
C GLU A 592 -38.43 1.74 -14.17
N LYS A 593 -38.02 0.48 -14.27
CA LYS A 593 -37.03 -0.14 -13.34
C LYS A 593 -35.61 0.44 -13.50
N LEU A 594 -35.22 0.95 -14.67
CA LEU A 594 -33.93 1.61 -14.88
C LEU A 594 -33.91 3.00 -14.22
N ASP A 595 -35.02 3.71 -14.27
CA ASP A 595 -35.16 5.04 -13.66
C ASP A 595 -35.43 4.95 -12.15
N GLU A 596 -36.12 3.90 -11.68
CA GLU A 596 -36.08 3.49 -10.27
C GLU A 596 -34.64 3.15 -9.84
N GLN A 597 -33.88 2.37 -10.62
CA GLN A 597 -32.48 2.06 -10.28
C GLN A 597 -31.57 3.30 -10.27
N LYS A 598 -31.72 4.25 -11.20
CA LYS A 598 -31.02 5.55 -11.13
C LYS A 598 -31.37 6.32 -9.86
N THR A 599 -32.63 6.30 -9.46
CA THR A 599 -33.11 6.95 -8.24
C THR A 599 -32.57 6.26 -6.97
N VAL A 600 -32.47 4.92 -6.97
CA VAL A 600 -31.92 4.12 -5.87
C VAL A 600 -30.39 4.23 -5.77
N VAL A 601 -29.67 4.44 -6.87
CA VAL A 601 -28.22 4.70 -6.87
C VAL A 601 -27.85 6.06 -6.25
N GLN A 602 -28.80 7.00 -6.15
CA GLN A 602 -28.66 8.22 -5.33
C GLN A 602 -29.26 8.11 -3.92
N ALA A 603 -29.66 6.91 -3.49
CA ALA A 603 -30.25 6.63 -2.19
C ALA A 603 -29.42 5.59 -1.37
N HIS A 604 -28.10 5.77 -1.34
CA HIS A 604 -27.29 5.32 -0.21
C HIS A 604 -26.85 6.53 0.61
N GLN A 605 -26.73 6.33 1.92
CA GLN A 605 -26.66 7.41 2.91
C GLN A 605 -25.54 8.40 2.57
N ALA A 606 -25.89 9.67 2.40
CA ALA A 606 -24.91 10.74 2.38
C ALA A 606 -24.10 10.66 3.70
N PRO A 607 -22.76 10.75 3.66
CA PRO A 607 -21.97 10.84 4.87
C PRO A 607 -22.44 12.06 5.70
N PRO A 608 -22.34 12.01 7.04
CA PRO A 608 -22.79 13.11 7.90
C PRO A 608 -22.20 14.43 7.42
N ALA A 609 -23.09 15.38 7.12
CA ALA A 609 -22.74 16.58 6.38
C ALA A 609 -21.95 17.58 7.23
N ASP A 610 -20.62 17.41 7.26
CA ASP A 610 -19.63 18.49 7.42
C ASP A 610 -18.15 18.05 7.20
N ASP A 611 -17.82 16.75 7.08
CA ASP A 611 -16.41 16.29 7.02
C ASP A 611 -15.72 16.40 5.64
N ALA A 612 -15.80 17.59 5.04
CA ALA A 612 -15.12 17.95 3.80
C ALA A 612 -14.60 19.39 3.85
N PHE A 613 -13.48 19.65 3.17
CA PHE A 613 -12.88 20.97 3.04
C PHE A 613 -12.86 21.43 1.58
N HIS A 614 -12.81 22.75 1.38
CA HIS A 614 -12.62 23.35 0.06
C HIS A 614 -11.12 23.52 -0.21
N TYR A 615 -10.67 23.03 -1.36
CA TYR A 615 -9.30 23.14 -1.87
C TYR A 615 -9.29 24.05 -3.10
N PHE A 616 -8.57 25.17 -3.02
CA PHE A 616 -8.29 26.01 -4.18
C PHE A 616 -7.04 25.50 -4.90
N SER A 617 -7.23 24.94 -6.09
CA SER A 617 -6.15 24.46 -6.94
C SER A 617 -5.71 25.50 -7.97
N TYR A 618 -4.42 25.45 -8.29
CA TYR A 618 -3.80 26.14 -9.41
C TYR A 618 -2.70 25.24 -9.98
N GLY A 619 -2.05 25.65 -11.06
CA GLY A 619 -1.03 24.81 -11.70
C GLY A 619 -1.66 23.56 -12.31
N SER A 620 -1.05 22.39 -12.14
CA SER A 620 -1.53 21.18 -12.84
C SER A 620 -2.78 20.56 -12.25
N ASN A 621 -3.10 20.81 -10.98
CA ASN A 621 -4.36 20.35 -10.36
C ASN A 621 -5.58 21.19 -10.81
N LEU A 622 -5.44 22.04 -11.83
CA LEU A 622 -6.58 22.59 -12.57
C LEU A 622 -7.27 21.54 -13.45
N LEU A 623 -6.56 20.51 -13.92
CA LEU A 623 -7.10 19.47 -14.80
C LEU A 623 -7.72 18.33 -13.96
N THR A 624 -8.96 17.92 -14.25
CA THR A 624 -9.65 16.83 -13.50
C THR A 624 -8.82 15.55 -13.51
N GLU A 625 -8.33 15.15 -14.69
CA GLU A 625 -7.48 13.96 -14.87
C GLU A 625 -6.29 13.98 -13.92
N ARG A 626 -5.69 15.16 -13.68
CA ARG A 626 -4.50 15.30 -12.85
C ARG A 626 -4.80 15.29 -11.35
N ILE A 627 -5.87 15.91 -10.88
CA ILE A 627 -6.23 15.86 -9.45
C ILE A 627 -6.75 14.47 -9.04
N HIS A 628 -7.49 13.80 -9.93
CA HIS A 628 -8.02 12.45 -9.70
C HIS A 628 -6.97 11.33 -9.71
N VAL A 629 -5.70 11.60 -10.09
CA VAL A 629 -4.60 10.60 -10.02
C VAL A 629 -4.45 10.02 -8.61
N HIS A 630 -4.68 10.83 -7.57
CA HIS A 630 -4.67 10.38 -6.17
C HIS A 630 -5.91 10.84 -5.38
N ILE A 631 -6.60 11.91 -5.80
CA ILE A 631 -7.80 12.44 -5.12
C ILE A 631 -9.05 12.12 -5.96
N THR A 632 -9.33 10.84 -6.18
CA THR A 632 -10.45 10.36 -7.02
C THR A 632 -11.84 10.85 -6.55
N GLY A 633 -11.97 11.23 -5.28
CA GLY A 633 -13.18 11.81 -4.70
C GLY A 633 -13.19 13.35 -4.63
N ALA A 634 -12.38 14.05 -5.44
CA ALA A 634 -12.45 15.51 -5.54
C ALA A 634 -13.63 15.94 -6.45
N GLU A 635 -14.65 16.57 -5.87
CA GLU A 635 -15.77 17.15 -6.61
C GLU A 635 -15.42 18.58 -7.03
N PHE A 636 -15.58 18.94 -8.32
CA PHE A 636 -15.45 20.33 -8.74
C PHE A 636 -16.64 21.15 -8.23
N VAL A 637 -16.37 22.29 -7.59
CA VAL A 637 -17.40 23.18 -7.03
C VAL A 637 -17.61 24.38 -7.95
N THR A 638 -16.55 25.12 -8.26
CA THR A 638 -16.63 26.37 -9.06
C THR A 638 -15.23 26.88 -9.43
N ALA A 639 -15.15 27.76 -10.43
CA ALA A 639 -13.95 28.57 -10.67
C ALA A 639 -13.94 29.77 -9.72
N ALA A 640 -12.78 30.12 -9.17
CA ALA A 640 -12.65 31.22 -8.22
C ALA A 640 -11.38 32.05 -8.45
N LEU A 641 -11.40 33.27 -7.91
CA LEU A 641 -10.33 34.24 -8.00
C LEU A 641 -9.62 34.40 -6.66
N LEU A 642 -8.33 34.11 -6.60
CA LEU A 642 -7.45 34.42 -5.47
C LEU A 642 -6.86 35.84 -5.64
N PRO A 643 -7.25 36.83 -4.81
CA PRO A 643 -6.72 38.19 -4.86
C PRO A 643 -5.39 38.33 -4.09
N ASP A 644 -4.57 39.30 -4.48
CA ASP A 644 -3.27 39.64 -3.86
C ASP A 644 -2.20 38.53 -3.93
N PHE A 645 -2.31 37.63 -4.91
CA PHE A 645 -1.29 36.65 -5.29
C PHE A 645 -1.01 36.70 -6.80
N GLU A 646 0.19 36.31 -7.21
CA GLU A 646 0.54 36.02 -8.61
C GLU A 646 0.98 34.57 -8.81
N LEU A 647 0.71 34.03 -10.00
CA LEU A 647 1.18 32.71 -10.42
C LEU A 647 2.63 32.84 -10.91
N THR A 648 3.52 32.08 -10.28
CA THR A 648 4.96 32.08 -10.55
C THR A 648 5.45 30.66 -10.81
N PHE A 649 6.69 30.53 -11.29
CA PHE A 649 7.33 29.24 -11.52
C PHE A 649 8.73 29.20 -10.92
N PHE A 650 9.06 28.10 -10.25
CA PHE A 650 10.32 27.85 -9.54
C PHE A 650 10.82 26.43 -9.79
N ASP A 651 12.15 26.23 -9.67
CA ASP A 651 12.88 24.97 -9.52
C ASP A 651 12.54 23.78 -10.45
N ARG A 652 13.56 23.21 -11.12
CA ARG A 652 13.35 22.12 -12.08
C ARG A 652 12.86 20.84 -11.39
N SER A 653 11.61 20.46 -11.66
CA SER A 653 11.08 19.15 -11.30
C SER A 653 11.45 18.09 -12.34
N GLU A 654 11.91 16.92 -11.91
CA GLU A 654 12.13 15.77 -12.80
C GLU A 654 10.83 15.17 -13.33
N ARG A 655 9.74 15.24 -12.53
CA ARG A 655 8.40 14.75 -12.90
C ARG A 655 7.85 15.49 -14.13
N TRP A 656 8.11 16.80 -14.20
CA TRP A 656 7.60 17.70 -15.25
C TRP A 656 8.66 18.14 -16.26
N GLN A 657 9.94 17.87 -16.01
CA GLN A 657 11.10 18.32 -16.80
C GLN A 657 11.15 19.84 -17.01
N GLY A 658 10.64 20.61 -16.04
CA GLY A 658 10.60 22.06 -16.03
C GLY A 658 10.22 22.60 -14.66
N ALA A 659 10.09 23.92 -14.54
CA ALA A 659 9.70 24.59 -13.30
C ALA A 659 8.25 24.27 -12.88
N ILE A 660 8.01 24.22 -11.57
CA ILE A 660 6.69 24.00 -10.96
C ILE A 660 6.05 25.31 -10.48
N ALA A 661 4.72 25.34 -10.46
CA ALA A 661 3.95 26.53 -10.15
C ALA A 661 3.98 26.86 -8.64
N SER A 662 3.89 28.15 -8.29
CA SER A 662 3.65 28.64 -6.92
C SER A 662 2.79 29.90 -6.95
N VAL A 663 1.97 30.11 -5.92
CA VAL A 663 1.29 31.40 -5.69
C VAL A 663 2.09 32.26 -4.70
N GLU A 664 2.54 33.42 -5.17
CA GLU A 664 3.35 34.36 -4.37
C GLU A 664 2.55 35.61 -4.05
N ARG A 665 2.62 36.11 -2.79
CA ARG A 665 1.85 37.30 -2.39
C ARG A 665 2.33 38.54 -3.13
N LYS A 666 1.42 39.20 -3.85
CA LYS A 666 1.66 40.43 -4.61
C LYS A 666 0.39 41.28 -4.63
N PRO A 667 0.38 42.45 -3.95
CA PRO A 667 -0.78 43.32 -3.90
C PRO A 667 -1.32 43.67 -5.29
N SER A 668 -2.64 43.68 -5.43
CA SER A 668 -3.40 43.88 -6.68
C SER A 668 -3.22 42.81 -7.78
N ALA A 669 -2.39 41.78 -7.58
CA ALA A 669 -2.33 40.63 -8.48
C ALA A 669 -3.53 39.69 -8.29
N ARG A 670 -3.73 38.79 -9.25
CA ARG A 670 -4.91 37.94 -9.40
C ARG A 670 -4.53 36.58 -9.97
N VAL A 671 -4.94 35.49 -9.32
CA VAL A 671 -4.80 34.11 -9.81
C VAL A 671 -6.18 33.47 -9.90
N TRP A 672 -6.57 33.00 -11.08
CA TRP A 672 -7.76 32.17 -11.22
C TRP A 672 -7.39 30.69 -11.06
N GLY A 673 -8.31 29.94 -10.45
CA GLY A 673 -8.15 28.51 -10.19
C GLY A 673 -9.47 27.82 -9.87
N CYS A 674 -9.39 26.50 -9.65
CA CYS A 674 -10.56 25.65 -9.42
C CYS A 674 -10.75 25.40 -7.93
N VAL A 675 -11.96 25.57 -7.42
CA VAL A 675 -12.34 25.11 -6.08
C VAL A 675 -12.86 23.68 -6.17
N TRP A 676 -12.25 22.80 -5.40
CA TRP A 676 -12.64 21.40 -5.25
C TRP A 676 -13.16 21.17 -3.83
N ARG A 677 -14.22 20.38 -3.70
CA ARG A 677 -14.66 19.81 -2.43
C ARG A 677 -13.96 18.47 -2.25
N VAL A 678 -13.19 18.35 -1.17
CA VAL A 678 -12.35 17.19 -0.87
C VAL A 678 -12.70 16.71 0.53
N SER A 679 -13.00 15.42 0.70
CA SER A 679 -13.23 14.84 2.04
C SER A 679 -11.98 15.01 2.92
N ASN A 680 -12.16 15.27 4.22
CA ASN A 680 -11.03 15.34 5.15
C ASN A 680 -10.25 14.01 5.22
N ALA A 681 -10.87 12.87 4.92
CA ALA A 681 -10.18 11.59 4.77
C ALA A 681 -9.11 11.57 3.65
N LEU A 682 -9.23 12.45 2.64
CA LEU A 682 -8.24 12.63 1.57
C LEU A 682 -7.27 13.79 1.82
N ALA A 683 -7.37 14.50 2.95
CA ALA A 683 -6.51 15.64 3.27
C ALA A 683 -5.03 15.27 3.31
N THR A 684 -4.68 14.13 3.90
CA THR A 684 -3.30 13.61 3.97
C THR A 684 -2.78 13.15 2.61
N VAL A 685 -3.65 12.63 1.75
CA VAL A 685 -3.31 12.24 0.37
C VAL A 685 -3.03 13.48 -0.48
N LEU A 686 -3.78 14.57 -0.27
CA LEU A 686 -3.52 15.86 -0.93
C LEU A 686 -2.23 16.51 -0.43
N ASP A 687 -2.01 16.52 0.89
CA ASP A 687 -0.75 16.99 1.50
C ASP A 687 0.47 16.18 1.00
N ALA A 688 0.32 14.87 0.75
CA ALA A 688 1.36 14.02 0.17
C ALA A 688 1.54 14.25 -1.35
N GLN A 689 0.46 14.54 -2.09
CA GLN A 689 0.54 14.86 -3.52
C GLN A 689 1.29 16.18 -3.75
N GLU A 690 1.04 17.17 -2.90
CA GLU A 690 1.69 18.49 -2.90
C GLU A 690 2.94 18.53 -2.00
N CYS A 691 3.60 17.39 -1.81
CA CYS A 691 4.87 17.30 -1.09
C CYS A 691 5.93 18.23 -1.72
N GLY A 692 6.57 19.05 -0.88
CA GLY A 692 7.44 20.16 -1.31
C GLY A 692 6.77 21.53 -1.27
N TYR A 693 5.49 21.60 -0.88
CA TYR A 693 4.75 22.85 -0.68
C TYR A 693 4.33 23.03 0.78
N HIS A 694 4.19 24.28 1.21
CA HIS A 694 3.61 24.69 2.48
C HIS A 694 2.10 24.89 2.31
N ARG A 695 1.32 24.13 3.10
CA ARG A 695 -0.14 24.22 3.19
C ARG A 695 -0.55 25.53 3.89
N MET A 696 -1.45 26.29 3.29
CA MET A 696 -2.02 27.51 3.87
C MET A 696 -3.52 27.60 3.57
N ASP A 697 -4.25 28.42 4.34
CA ASP A 697 -5.65 28.73 4.04
C ASP A 697 -5.76 30.16 3.47
N VAL A 698 -6.59 30.32 2.43
CA VAL A 698 -6.79 31.55 1.65
C VAL A 698 -8.27 31.83 1.45
N ASN A 699 -8.64 33.11 1.40
CA ASN A 699 -9.98 33.52 0.99
C ASN A 699 -9.98 33.77 -0.52
N VAL A 700 -10.78 32.99 -1.26
CA VAL A 700 -11.00 33.18 -2.70
C VAL A 700 -12.34 33.88 -2.93
N LEU A 701 -12.42 34.69 -3.98
CA LEU A 701 -13.62 35.39 -4.37
C LEU A 701 -14.37 34.54 -5.41
N LEU A 702 -15.62 34.25 -5.12
CA LEU A 702 -16.56 33.67 -6.08
C LEU A 702 -17.02 34.81 -6.99
N VAL A 703 -16.49 34.83 -8.21
CA VAL A 703 -16.77 35.82 -9.24
C VAL A 703 -17.17 35.05 -10.49
N ASP A 704 -18.40 35.26 -10.95
CA ASP A 704 -18.89 34.70 -12.21
C ASP A 704 -18.02 35.25 -13.38
N PRO A 705 -17.33 34.38 -14.15
CA PRO A 705 -16.43 34.74 -15.24
C PRO A 705 -17.01 35.73 -16.27
N ASP A 706 -18.31 35.61 -16.56
CA ASP A 706 -19.00 36.37 -17.60
C ASP A 706 -19.81 37.56 -17.03
N SER A 707 -19.83 37.72 -15.71
CA SER A 707 -20.63 38.76 -15.06
C SER A 707 -20.11 40.18 -15.28
N VAL A 708 -20.95 41.00 -15.92
CA VAL A 708 -20.84 42.47 -15.84
C VAL A 708 -21.38 42.93 -14.49
N ALA A 709 -20.68 42.56 -13.41
CA ALA A 709 -21.14 42.73 -12.04
C ALA A 709 -21.24 44.22 -11.64
N ASP A 710 -22.39 44.59 -11.08
CA ASP A 710 -22.63 45.90 -10.48
C ASP A 710 -21.65 46.15 -9.31
N PRO A 711 -20.90 47.28 -9.28
CA PRO A 711 -19.96 47.59 -8.21
C PRO A 711 -20.53 47.66 -6.78
N SER A 712 -21.86 47.62 -6.62
CA SER A 712 -22.54 47.56 -5.32
C SER A 712 -22.70 46.14 -4.75
N ILE A 713 -22.48 45.09 -5.55
CA ILE A 713 -22.54 43.69 -5.09
C ILE A 713 -21.15 43.28 -4.60
N LEU A 714 -21.02 43.08 -3.29
CA LEU A 714 -19.79 42.54 -2.70
C LEU A 714 -19.61 41.07 -3.12
N PRO A 715 -18.45 40.68 -3.69
CA PRO A 715 -18.22 39.30 -4.11
C PRO A 715 -18.15 38.36 -2.90
N THR A 716 -18.83 37.21 -2.99
CA THR A 716 -18.84 36.20 -1.93
C THR A 716 -17.45 35.60 -1.76
N SER A 717 -16.88 35.70 -0.56
CA SER A 717 -15.60 35.07 -0.23
C SER A 717 -15.78 33.65 0.34
N MET A 718 -15.06 32.67 -0.19
CA MET A 718 -14.98 31.31 0.35
C MET A 718 -13.59 31.07 0.95
N LEU A 719 -13.52 30.47 2.14
CA LEU A 719 -12.27 30.00 2.72
C LEU A 719 -11.89 28.67 2.08
N CYS A 720 -10.66 28.57 1.55
CA CYS A 720 -10.14 27.39 0.89
C CYS A 720 -8.71 27.10 1.36
N ARG A 721 -8.37 25.83 1.53
CA ARG A 721 -6.97 25.38 1.62
C ARG A 721 -6.29 25.57 0.27
N THR A 722 -5.03 25.95 0.26
CA THR A 722 -4.14 25.85 -0.90
C THR A 722 -2.70 25.57 -0.44
N TYR A 723 -1.76 25.55 -1.38
CA TYR A 723 -0.36 25.20 -1.15
C TYR A 723 0.55 26.25 -1.80
N GLN A 724 1.72 26.54 -1.24
CA GLN A 724 2.75 27.43 -1.82
C GLN A 724 4.11 26.71 -1.83
N TYR A 725 4.86 26.77 -2.93
CA TYR A 725 6.10 26.01 -3.05
C TYR A 725 7.17 26.46 -2.05
N SER A 726 7.66 25.56 -1.19
CA SER A 726 8.26 25.94 0.09
C SER A 726 9.78 25.82 0.20
N ASN A 727 10.52 25.69 -0.91
CA ASN A 727 11.98 25.73 -0.87
C ASN A 727 12.50 27.17 -0.56
N PRO A 728 13.27 27.40 0.53
CA PRO A 728 13.82 28.72 0.84
C PRO A 728 14.89 29.22 -0.15
N GLY A 729 15.52 28.31 -0.91
CA GLY A 729 16.53 28.61 -1.92
C GLY A 729 16.01 28.67 -3.36
N ARG A 730 14.68 28.73 -3.54
CA ARG A 730 14.01 28.58 -4.84
C ARG A 730 14.45 29.60 -5.90
N GLN A 731 14.68 29.14 -7.13
CA GLN A 731 15.08 29.96 -8.26
C GLN A 731 13.99 30.00 -9.33
N HIS A 732 13.68 31.20 -9.84
CA HIS A 732 12.75 31.35 -10.96
C HIS A 732 13.28 30.63 -12.21
N ASN A 733 12.41 29.84 -12.83
CA ASN A 733 12.74 29.06 -14.01
C ASN A 733 11.45 28.82 -14.84
N CYS A 734 11.58 28.41 -16.10
CA CYS A 734 10.43 28.24 -16.98
C CYS A 734 9.80 26.83 -16.85
N PRO A 735 8.47 26.70 -16.89
CA PRO A 735 7.80 25.40 -16.99
C PRO A 735 8.14 24.68 -18.30
N SER A 736 7.88 23.37 -18.37
CA SER A 736 7.97 22.62 -19.64
C SER A 736 6.73 22.85 -20.51
N PRO A 737 6.81 22.61 -21.83
CA PRO A 737 5.63 22.60 -22.71
C PRO A 737 4.53 21.66 -22.20
N HIS A 738 4.87 20.44 -21.77
CA HIS A 738 3.94 19.46 -21.19
C HIS A 738 3.23 19.99 -19.95
N TYR A 739 3.96 20.62 -19.01
CA TYR A 739 3.36 21.15 -17.78
C TYR A 739 2.48 22.36 -18.06
N LYS A 740 2.92 23.28 -18.93
CA LYS A 740 2.11 24.40 -19.41
C LYS A 740 0.83 23.93 -20.11
N HIS A 741 0.91 22.88 -20.92
CA HIS A 741 -0.26 22.28 -21.57
C HIS A 741 -1.28 21.77 -20.55
N VAL A 742 -0.86 21.02 -19.53
CA VAL A 742 -1.77 20.56 -18.45
C VAL A 742 -2.46 21.72 -17.74
N ILE A 743 -1.74 22.81 -17.44
CA ILE A 743 -2.29 24.02 -16.82
C ILE A 743 -3.36 24.68 -17.70
N VAL A 744 -3.06 24.86 -19.00
CA VAL A 744 -3.97 25.49 -19.97
C VAL A 744 -5.19 24.62 -20.26
N THR A 745 -5.02 23.30 -20.39
CA THR A 745 -6.12 22.37 -20.65
C THR A 745 -7.07 22.26 -19.47
N GLY A 746 -6.56 22.22 -18.22
CA GLY A 746 -7.40 22.31 -17.02
C GLY A 746 -8.11 23.67 -16.87
N ALA A 747 -7.43 24.77 -17.20
CA ALA A 747 -8.07 26.10 -17.20
C ALA A 747 -9.20 26.20 -18.24
N ARG A 748 -9.07 25.56 -19.41
CA ARG A 748 -10.14 25.42 -20.41
C ARG A 748 -11.28 24.51 -19.93
N GLU A 749 -10.94 23.34 -19.36
CA GLU A 749 -11.91 22.35 -18.83
C GLU A 749 -12.90 22.98 -17.83
N HIS A 750 -12.38 23.80 -16.91
CA HIS A 750 -13.19 24.44 -15.86
C HIS A 750 -13.61 25.88 -16.18
N HIS A 751 -13.54 26.28 -17.45
CA HIS A 751 -14.11 27.54 -17.96
C HIS A 751 -13.58 28.79 -17.21
N LEU A 752 -12.27 28.82 -16.91
CA LEU A 752 -11.62 30.02 -16.37
C LEU A 752 -11.66 31.15 -17.43
N PRO A 753 -11.70 32.44 -17.04
CA PRO A 753 -11.92 33.53 -17.99
C PRO A 753 -10.90 33.55 -19.13
N SER A 754 -11.37 33.75 -20.37
CA SER A 754 -10.54 33.66 -21.58
C SER A 754 -9.29 34.53 -21.53
N VAL A 755 -9.39 35.76 -20.99
CA VAL A 755 -8.26 36.69 -20.80
C VAL A 755 -7.16 36.11 -19.89
N TYR A 756 -7.52 35.27 -18.90
CA TYR A 756 -6.55 34.58 -18.06
C TYR A 756 -5.92 33.39 -18.80
N ILE A 757 -6.71 32.62 -19.56
CA ILE A 757 -6.20 31.53 -20.40
C ILE A 757 -5.24 32.07 -21.47
N GLU A 758 -5.58 33.17 -22.14
CA GLU A 758 -4.70 33.89 -23.06
C GLU A 758 -3.42 34.38 -22.36
N SER A 759 -3.51 34.89 -21.13
CA SER A 759 -2.33 35.27 -20.36
C SER A 759 -1.45 34.07 -20.01
N LEU A 760 -2.03 32.91 -19.69
CA LEU A 760 -1.27 31.66 -19.50
C LEU A 760 -0.58 31.21 -20.79
N ILE A 761 -1.25 31.33 -21.94
CA ILE A 761 -0.69 30.96 -23.25
C ILE A 761 0.41 31.93 -23.69
N ASN A 762 0.21 33.24 -23.55
CA ASN A 762 1.09 34.26 -24.13
C ASN A 762 2.20 34.73 -23.18
N ASN A 763 1.92 34.87 -21.88
CA ASN A 763 2.83 35.52 -20.92
C ASN A 763 3.68 34.53 -20.10
N VAL A 764 3.41 33.21 -20.14
CA VAL A 764 4.21 32.19 -19.47
C VAL A 764 5.17 31.53 -20.47
N PRO A 765 6.47 31.87 -20.49
CA PRO A 765 7.45 31.21 -21.36
C PRO A 765 7.66 29.75 -20.93
N THR A 766 8.17 28.91 -21.84
CA THR A 766 8.57 27.52 -21.52
C THR A 766 10.06 27.31 -21.70
N ASN A 767 10.60 26.26 -21.09
CA ASN A 767 12.00 25.87 -21.24
C ASN A 767 12.31 25.11 -22.56
N GLY A 768 11.32 24.94 -23.45
CA GLY A 768 11.49 24.28 -24.75
C GLY A 768 11.77 22.76 -24.70
N TYR A 769 11.50 22.08 -23.59
CA TYR A 769 11.72 20.62 -23.47
C TYR A 769 10.87 19.81 -24.46
N ARG A 770 11.49 18.85 -25.16
CA ARG A 770 10.88 17.99 -26.22
C ARG A 770 11.02 16.48 -25.98
N GLY A 771 11.45 16.06 -24.80
CA GLY A 771 11.45 14.64 -24.45
C GLY A 771 10.09 14.18 -23.91
N PRO A 772 9.86 12.87 -23.75
CA PRO A 772 8.73 12.38 -22.99
C PRO A 772 8.90 12.72 -21.50
N ILE A 773 7.78 12.91 -20.78
CA ILE A 773 7.76 13.01 -19.32
C ILE A 773 7.10 11.79 -18.67
N THR A 774 7.50 11.48 -17.43
CA THR A 774 7.14 10.23 -16.73
C THR A 774 5.64 10.09 -16.41
N LEU A 775 4.89 11.20 -16.43
CA LEU A 775 3.45 11.20 -16.19
C LEU A 775 2.68 10.69 -17.42
N LYS A 776 1.80 9.70 -17.16
CA LYS A 776 0.83 9.19 -18.14
C LYS A 776 -0.51 9.87 -17.92
N LEU A 777 -0.68 11.06 -18.50
CA LEU A 777 -1.96 11.75 -18.61
C LEU A 777 -2.35 11.76 -20.10
N GLN A 778 -3.60 11.43 -20.42
CA GLN A 778 -4.14 11.45 -21.78
C GLN A 778 -3.96 12.85 -22.40
N ALA A 779 -4.16 13.90 -21.59
CA ALA A 779 -3.98 15.30 -21.99
C ALA A 779 -2.58 15.63 -22.56
N ILE A 780 -1.54 14.82 -22.30
CA ILE A 780 -0.18 15.04 -22.84
C ILE A 780 0.38 13.85 -23.62
N GLN A 781 -0.42 12.81 -23.89
CA GLN A 781 0.08 11.60 -24.54
C GLN A 781 0.69 11.92 -25.92
N HIS A 782 0.02 12.77 -26.70
CA HIS A 782 0.52 13.28 -27.98
C HIS A 782 1.90 13.94 -27.86
N LEU A 783 2.16 14.71 -26.79
CA LEU A 783 3.46 15.38 -26.53
C LEU A 783 4.56 14.42 -26.04
N ASN A 784 4.22 13.18 -25.68
CA ASN A 784 5.18 12.14 -25.31
C ASN A 784 5.55 11.23 -26.50
N ASP A 785 4.62 11.05 -27.45
CA ASP A 785 4.80 10.16 -28.61
C ASP A 785 5.57 10.83 -29.78
N ASP A 786 5.66 12.17 -29.79
CA ASP A 786 6.14 13.04 -30.89
C ASP A 786 7.68 13.01 -31.14
N THR A 787 8.29 11.83 -31.05
CA THR A 787 9.75 11.61 -31.11
C THR A 787 10.29 11.31 -32.52
N THR A 788 9.46 11.46 -33.57
CA THR A 788 9.80 11.01 -34.95
C THR A 788 9.58 12.04 -36.07
N ALA A 789 9.61 13.35 -35.74
CA ALA A 789 9.65 14.42 -36.73
C ALA A 789 10.95 15.24 -36.63
N ASN A 790 11.61 15.51 -37.76
CA ASN A 790 12.78 16.38 -37.82
C ASN A 790 12.75 17.22 -39.12
N ASN A 791 13.24 18.46 -39.04
CA ASN A 791 13.19 19.54 -40.04
C ASN A 791 11.87 20.34 -40.15
N ASN A 792 12.05 21.67 -40.29
CA ASN A 792 11.10 22.76 -40.59
C ASN A 792 10.06 23.24 -39.54
N THR A 793 10.37 24.43 -39.00
CA THR A 793 9.49 25.58 -38.67
C THR A 793 8.41 25.50 -37.57
N ASN A 794 8.47 26.49 -36.67
CA ASN A 794 7.41 27.07 -35.82
C ASN A 794 6.53 26.11 -34.98
N ALA A 795 7.01 25.80 -33.78
CA ALA A 795 6.27 25.01 -32.79
C ALA A 795 5.31 25.83 -31.89
N ASP A 796 4.68 26.87 -32.45
CA ASP A 796 3.71 27.75 -31.75
C ASP A 796 2.27 27.59 -32.25
N ALA A 797 2.03 26.76 -33.26
CA ALA A 797 0.77 26.72 -34.03
C ALA A 797 -0.31 25.73 -33.54
N VAL A 798 -0.08 24.98 -32.45
CA VAL A 798 -0.91 23.81 -32.06
C VAL A 798 -1.89 24.12 -30.90
N LEU A 799 -2.26 25.39 -30.69
CA LEU A 799 -3.16 25.80 -29.59
C LEU A 799 -4.50 26.43 -30.03
N ILE A 800 -4.72 26.58 -31.34
CA ILE A 800 -5.94 27.16 -31.93
C ILE A 800 -6.35 26.36 -33.18
N GLU A 801 -7.12 25.28 -32.99
CA GLU A 801 -8.00 24.70 -34.03
C GLU A 801 -8.99 23.71 -33.38
N ASN A 802 -10.26 24.11 -33.28
CA ASN A 802 -11.50 23.29 -33.15
C ASN A 802 -12.64 24.10 -32.50
N ASP A 803 -12.91 25.31 -33.01
CA ASP A 803 -14.17 25.99 -32.74
C ASP A 803 -14.48 27.00 -33.85
N GLU A 804 -15.31 26.60 -34.83
CA GLU A 804 -16.13 27.54 -35.63
C GLU A 804 -17.16 26.78 -36.47
N ASN A 805 -18.46 27.01 -36.20
CA ASN A 805 -19.55 26.66 -37.10
C ASN A 805 -20.66 27.73 -37.06
N VAL A 806 -20.26 29.00 -37.19
CA VAL A 806 -21.18 30.16 -37.16
C VAL A 806 -20.93 31.09 -38.35
N GLN A 807 -21.74 30.90 -39.39
CA GLN A 807 -22.26 31.92 -40.33
C GLN A 807 -21.33 33.05 -40.85
N GLN A 808 -20.80 32.82 -42.06
CA GLN A 808 -20.70 33.76 -43.18
C GLN A 808 -20.88 35.29 -42.92
N GLN A 809 -19.82 36.09 -43.14
CA GLN A 809 -19.84 37.18 -44.13
C GLN A 809 -18.45 37.71 -44.53
N GLN A 810 -18.37 38.20 -45.78
CA GLN A 810 -17.22 38.83 -46.48
C GLN A 810 -17.54 40.32 -46.77
N PRO A 811 -16.67 41.17 -47.38
CA PRO A 811 -15.22 41.13 -47.73
C PRO A 811 -14.51 42.42 -47.17
N PRO A 812 -13.55 43.17 -47.82
CA PRO A 812 -12.59 42.91 -48.92
C PRO A 812 -11.11 43.41 -48.75
N GLN A 813 -10.20 42.72 -49.45
CA GLN A 813 -9.06 43.19 -50.27
C GLN A 813 -8.28 44.52 -49.98
N ASN A 814 -6.96 44.39 -49.81
CA ASN A 814 -5.86 44.95 -50.64
C ASN A 814 -4.52 44.59 -49.95
N LYS A 815 -3.33 44.36 -50.53
CA LYS A 815 -2.70 44.32 -51.87
C LYS A 815 -1.26 44.85 -51.68
N ASN A 816 -0.28 44.12 -52.21
CA ASN A 816 0.96 44.63 -52.85
C ASN A 816 2.16 45.18 -52.03
N ASN A 817 3.33 44.55 -52.31
CA ASN A 817 4.62 45.17 -52.68
C ASN A 817 5.46 45.89 -51.57
N ASP A 818 6.80 45.93 -51.59
CA ASP A 818 7.84 45.29 -52.44
C ASP A 818 9.21 45.22 -51.71
N ASP A 819 10.22 44.63 -52.38
CA ASP A 819 11.66 44.47 -52.06
C ASP A 819 12.43 45.64 -51.38
N VAL A 820 13.64 45.36 -50.83
CA VAL A 820 14.96 45.79 -51.40
C VAL A 820 16.16 45.48 -50.47
N ASN A 821 17.00 44.53 -50.94
CA ASN A 821 18.47 44.32 -50.88
C ASN A 821 19.44 45.00 -49.88
N GLY A 822 20.44 44.18 -49.47
CA GLY A 822 21.88 44.52 -49.33
C GLY A 822 22.38 44.87 -47.91
N ASP A 823 23.61 44.54 -47.47
CA ASP A 823 24.69 43.63 -47.95
C ASP A 823 25.77 43.50 -46.82
N GLY A 824 26.70 42.53 -46.78
CA GLY A 824 26.98 41.43 -47.71
C GLY A 824 28.19 40.54 -47.32
N VAL A 825 28.34 39.43 -48.05
CA VAL A 825 29.53 38.61 -48.42
C VAL A 825 30.91 39.05 -47.86
N VAL A 826 31.72 38.18 -47.22
CA VAL A 826 32.66 37.13 -47.75
C VAL A 826 32.89 36.10 -46.62
N VAL A 827 32.72 34.77 -46.69
CA VAL A 827 32.88 33.68 -47.71
C VAL A 827 34.32 33.24 -47.99
N LEU A 828 34.72 32.08 -47.44
CA LEU A 828 35.40 30.92 -48.08
C LEU A 828 35.49 29.80 -46.98
N VAL A 829 35.11 28.51 -47.14
CA VAL A 829 35.43 27.47 -48.15
C VAL A 829 36.86 26.94 -47.92
N GLU A 830 37.15 25.64 -47.74
CA GLU A 830 36.35 24.39 -47.79
C GLU A 830 37.14 23.18 -47.22
N ASN A 831 36.48 22.03 -46.97
CA ASN A 831 36.96 20.63 -47.18
C ASN A 831 38.26 20.10 -46.47
N GLU A 832 38.55 18.79 -46.31
CA GLU A 832 37.80 17.53 -46.53
C GLU A 832 38.35 16.33 -45.70
N SER A 833 37.47 15.48 -45.18
CA SER A 833 37.56 13.99 -45.18
C SER A 833 38.60 13.14 -44.36
N LYS A 834 38.09 11.97 -43.93
CA LYS A 834 38.74 10.61 -43.82
C LYS A 834 39.77 10.24 -42.71
N ALA A 835 39.25 9.52 -41.71
CA ALA A 835 39.53 8.11 -41.36
C ALA A 835 40.97 7.58 -41.08
N MET A 836 41.12 6.90 -39.92
CA MET A 836 41.61 5.50 -39.86
C MET A 836 41.34 4.84 -38.48
N ASP A 837 41.50 3.50 -38.42
CA ASP A 837 41.28 2.61 -37.26
C ASP A 837 42.49 2.50 -36.29
N VAL A 838 42.33 1.65 -35.26
CA VAL A 838 43.36 0.96 -34.44
C VAL A 838 43.93 1.73 -33.23
N ASN A 839 43.33 1.51 -32.05
CA ASN A 839 43.76 0.46 -31.11
C ASN A 839 42.71 0.19 -30.03
#